data_AF-A0A9P5QEF0-F1
#
_entry.id   AF-A0A9P5QEF0-F1
#
_cell.length_a   1.000
_cell.length_b   1.000
_cell.length_c   1.000
_cell.angle_alpha   90.00
_cell.angle_beta   90.00
_cell.angle_gamma   90.00
#
_symmetry.space_group_name_H-M   'P 1'
#
loop_
_entity.id
_entity.type
_entity.pdbx_description
1 polymer ?
#
loop_
_entity_poly.entity_id
_entity_poly.type
_entity_poly.pdbx_seq_one_letter_code
_entity_poly.pdbx_strand_id
1 'polypeptide(L)'
;DGKTQEIFNPKPWVCLDLKELDVVISGLEDKPAEWHQQVFEQLGRLKELEILKVGRNHGWDMSRTECLDLRLEMGLDKLGSLSHLKEFYFYWTRQQMSEQDIRWMLQAWPHLYAITGRPHFDSKQGKKLVRIINATGGVKWHDCNGSVGYDESDEENEEICTTGNEDFADKDEAIKVGESSVMRHLIRKNNVSPWDIPDLRNYLVQFLDNTQLAKAAAVCRSWNSTFGPQLYSRIEWYGTKKSKNLPKEVIQAHSDDIRAIRFNSVPEEDFPCESFMNLREIHVTVMMHGFEAWGNILVLLYRNPGLRSVIFDYGLKDDVNTRELLEALSYCQNLKTLQLANFALKDQHTELLYQICTRLTKLSIKDVKMSHIPSDNCPQAFLALREIHFYDQYLDSSLDILRHCPRLKSLSIHSPSGPLQKVGHVIAANCQQLQDLSIVSGNISEDDGLVPILDGCPKLASLRIPATGFDLLAFQSLRRHFSSLTRIECTASSLKSSMIQDIMASCPMLTILEANRLEAEDIIGVEATNGGSFERTTIIPKDWICLGLKKFSVYIYALEDKPDEWHRLIWQQFSKLEKLEILDIGTFGSVEPSIPGLELRLEFGLNALSSLKQLETLRFNKLRQEMSEQDIQWMLRSWPRLKMVSGRLQTDKAQCRRLESILRERGVKLENSLTDGHEKMEPLKELKWCFGNMNIDSRDEYYRYKTGLWWFDIEDDEDDEGDGDDGNDGDDGNDGDDGDDGDNGDDGDDGDDGYNEGDKANERNENDEE
;
A
#
# COMPACT_ATOMS: atom_id res chain seq x y z
N ASP A 1 -16.67 -3.03 37.78
CA ASP A 1 -16.80 -1.70 38.43
C ASP A 1 -17.89 -0.84 37.83
N GLY A 2 -18.96 -0.64 38.61
CA GLY A 2 -20.14 0.17 38.30
C GLY A 2 -19.86 1.67 38.26
N LYS A 3 -19.12 2.13 37.24
CA LYS A 3 -19.03 3.55 36.89
C LYS A 3 -19.82 3.82 35.61
N THR A 4 -20.88 4.59 35.80
CA THR A 4 -21.56 5.44 34.81
C THR A 4 -22.12 4.74 33.56
N GLN A 5 -23.42 4.41 33.63
CA GLN A 5 -24.32 4.71 32.52
C GLN A 5 -24.25 6.23 32.27
N GLU A 6 -23.22 6.71 31.58
CA GLU A 6 -23.32 8.00 30.92
C GLU A 6 -24.49 7.87 29.96
N ILE A 7 -25.58 8.56 30.29
CA ILE A 7 -26.74 8.68 29.42
C ILE A 7 -26.20 9.21 28.10
N PHE A 8 -26.17 8.36 27.08
CA PHE A 8 -25.85 8.78 25.72
C PHE A 8 -26.88 9.85 25.36
N ASN A 9 -26.47 11.11 25.43
CA ASN A 9 -27.30 12.26 25.15
C ASN A 9 -26.76 12.89 23.86
N PRO A 10 -27.08 12.31 22.69
CA PRO A 10 -26.48 12.71 21.44
C PRO A 10 -26.91 14.13 21.14
N LYS A 11 -25.93 15.00 20.87
CA LYS A 11 -26.24 16.34 20.37
C LYS A 11 -26.97 16.20 19.02
N PRO A 12 -28.06 16.97 18.81
CA PRO A 12 -28.83 16.91 17.58
C PRO A 12 -27.94 17.25 16.38
N TRP A 13 -28.03 16.46 15.31
CA TRP A 13 -27.40 16.81 14.03
C TRP A 13 -28.10 18.05 13.44
N VAL A 14 -27.31 19.03 12.99
CA VAL A 14 -27.81 20.35 12.56
C VAL A 14 -27.92 20.52 11.04
N CYS A 15 -27.38 19.59 10.26
CA CYS A 15 -27.35 19.67 8.79
C CYS A 15 -28.60 19.08 8.13
N LEU A 16 -29.78 19.67 8.39
CA LEU A 16 -31.07 19.07 8.01
C LEU A 16 -31.32 19.00 6.49
N ASP A 17 -30.64 19.84 5.69
CA ASP A 17 -30.79 19.91 4.23
C ASP A 17 -29.80 19.00 3.46
N LEU A 18 -29.16 18.05 4.16
CA LEU A 18 -28.15 17.17 3.58
C LEU A 18 -28.79 16.15 2.63
N LYS A 19 -28.29 16.09 1.39
CA LYS A 19 -28.79 15.17 0.33
C LYS A 19 -28.01 13.86 0.22
N GLU A 20 -26.75 13.84 0.60
CA GLU A 20 -25.89 12.65 0.57
C GLU A 20 -25.08 12.57 1.86
N LEU A 21 -25.06 11.39 2.48
CA LEU A 21 -24.27 11.11 3.66
C LEU A 21 -23.50 9.80 3.48
N ASP A 22 -22.18 9.87 3.61
CA ASP A 22 -21.28 8.71 3.71
C ASP A 22 -20.66 8.71 5.11
N VAL A 23 -21.03 7.73 5.93
CA VAL A 23 -20.67 7.67 7.34
C VAL A 23 -20.27 6.26 7.77
N VAL A 24 -19.20 6.18 8.57
CA VAL A 24 -18.78 4.96 9.26
C VAL A 24 -19.14 5.11 10.74
N ILE A 25 -20.00 4.23 11.24
CA ILE A 25 -20.44 4.20 12.63
C ILE A 25 -19.90 2.92 13.26
N SER A 26 -18.97 3.04 14.20
CA SER A 26 -18.28 1.94 14.88
C SER A 26 -18.50 1.99 16.40
N GLY A 27 -18.12 0.92 17.13
CA GLY A 27 -18.23 0.87 18.59
C GLY A 27 -19.65 0.57 19.10
N LEU A 28 -20.50 0.00 18.24
CA LEU A 28 -21.86 -0.44 18.57
C LEU A 28 -21.96 -1.96 18.80
N GLU A 29 -20.85 -2.70 18.70
CA GLU A 29 -20.79 -4.11 19.08
C GLU A 29 -21.05 -4.22 20.58
N ASP A 30 -21.90 -5.16 20.97
CA ASP A 30 -22.37 -5.38 22.35
C ASP A 30 -23.10 -4.20 23.01
N LYS A 31 -23.37 -3.13 22.27
CA LYS A 31 -24.21 -2.04 22.76
C LYS A 31 -25.68 -2.46 22.69
N PRO A 32 -26.47 -2.06 23.70
CA PRO A 32 -27.87 -2.44 23.73
C PRO A 32 -28.64 -1.69 22.63
N ALA A 33 -29.82 -2.19 22.26
CA ALA A 33 -30.58 -1.71 21.10
C ALA A 33 -30.87 -0.21 21.13
N GLU A 34 -30.95 0.40 22.31
CA GLU A 34 -31.19 1.84 22.50
C GLU A 34 -30.11 2.71 21.84
N TRP A 35 -28.86 2.24 21.78
CA TRP A 35 -27.77 2.98 21.14
C TRP A 35 -27.93 3.00 19.62
N HIS A 36 -28.28 1.86 19.03
CA HIS A 36 -28.60 1.77 17.60
C HIS A 36 -29.82 2.65 17.28
N GLN A 37 -30.88 2.56 18.09
CA GLN A 37 -32.08 3.40 17.95
C GLN A 37 -31.74 4.90 18.00
N GLN A 38 -30.89 5.34 18.93
CA GLN A 38 -30.50 6.75 19.05
C GLN A 38 -29.72 7.24 17.82
N VAL A 39 -28.85 6.39 17.26
CA VAL A 39 -28.15 6.68 16.00
C VAL A 39 -29.14 6.77 14.84
N PHE A 40 -30.07 5.81 14.72
CA PHE A 40 -31.12 5.84 13.71
C PHE A 40 -32.04 7.07 13.87
N GLU A 41 -32.33 7.50 15.09
CA GLU A 41 -33.10 8.72 15.35
C GLU A 41 -32.38 10.00 14.91
N GLN A 42 -31.04 10.05 15.00
CA GLN A 42 -30.28 11.17 14.44
C GLN A 42 -30.29 11.14 12.92
N LEU A 43 -30.05 9.95 12.32
CA LEU A 43 -30.09 9.78 10.86
C LEU A 43 -31.48 10.13 10.30
N GLY A 44 -32.56 9.69 10.94
CA GLY A 44 -33.94 9.97 10.53
C GLY A 44 -34.32 11.46 10.55
N ARG A 45 -33.55 12.33 11.22
CA ARG A 45 -33.78 13.80 11.18
C ARG A 45 -33.40 14.42 9.84
N LEU A 46 -32.57 13.75 9.04
CA LEU A 46 -32.09 14.23 7.74
C LEU A 46 -33.12 13.98 6.63
N LYS A 47 -34.26 14.66 6.70
CA LYS A 47 -35.42 14.36 5.83
C LYS A 47 -35.16 14.55 4.33
N GLU A 48 -34.22 15.42 3.98
CA GLU A 48 -33.81 15.71 2.60
C GLU A 48 -32.80 14.71 2.02
N LEU A 49 -32.45 13.67 2.79
CA LEU A 49 -31.42 12.71 2.39
C LEU A 49 -31.90 11.83 1.23
N GLU A 50 -31.17 11.90 0.11
CA GLU A 50 -31.40 11.12 -1.10
C GLU A 50 -30.47 9.89 -1.17
N ILE A 51 -29.25 9.98 -0.63
CA ILE A 51 -28.25 8.90 -0.65
C ILE A 51 -27.69 8.70 0.76
N LEU A 52 -27.78 7.47 1.28
CA LEU A 52 -27.23 7.10 2.57
C LEU A 52 -26.27 5.92 2.43
N LYS A 53 -25.00 6.14 2.79
CA LYS A 53 -23.94 5.11 2.83
C LYS A 53 -23.52 4.91 4.28
N VAL A 54 -23.72 3.71 4.80
CA VAL A 54 -23.41 3.30 6.18
C VAL A 54 -22.45 2.11 6.16
N GLY A 55 -21.15 2.34 6.36
CA GLY A 55 -20.15 1.27 6.32
C GLY A 55 -18.84 1.72 5.67
N ARG A 56 -17.79 0.89 5.72
CA ARG A 56 -16.47 1.28 5.19
C ARG A 56 -16.43 1.17 3.66
N ASN A 57 -16.04 2.26 3.00
CA ASN A 57 -15.97 2.34 1.54
C ASN A 57 -14.56 1.96 1.00
N HIS A 58 -14.04 0.77 1.35
CA HIS A 58 -12.72 0.22 0.99
C HIS A 58 -11.57 0.47 1.97
N GLY A 59 -11.21 -0.59 2.70
CA GLY A 59 -9.95 -0.74 3.41
C GLY A 59 -9.79 -2.22 3.78
N TRP A 60 -8.65 -2.83 3.46
CA TRP A 60 -8.40 -4.28 3.43
C TRP A 60 -8.47 -5.01 4.79
N ASP A 61 -8.89 -4.31 5.83
CA ASP A 61 -9.07 -4.90 7.15
C ASP A 61 -10.45 -5.56 7.25
N MET A 62 -10.48 -6.85 6.87
CA MET A 62 -11.64 -7.74 7.01
C MET A 62 -11.85 -8.24 8.44
N SER A 63 -11.07 -7.76 9.43
CA SER A 63 -11.44 -7.97 10.83
C SER A 63 -12.79 -7.27 11.06
N ARG A 64 -13.61 -7.88 11.92
CA ARG A 64 -15.05 -7.63 12.07
C ARG A 64 -15.31 -6.13 12.24
N THR A 65 -15.67 -5.43 11.17
CA THR A 65 -15.99 -4.01 11.29
C THR A 65 -17.40 -3.89 11.85
N GLU A 66 -17.41 -3.69 13.15
CA GLU A 66 -18.52 -3.31 14.00
C GLU A 66 -19.30 -2.18 13.34
N CYS A 67 -20.55 -2.43 13.01
CA CYS A 67 -21.39 -1.51 12.25
C CYS A 67 -22.82 -1.50 12.79
N LEU A 68 -23.59 -0.54 12.32
CA LEU A 68 -25.01 -0.40 12.63
C LEU A 68 -25.78 -1.68 12.25
N ASP A 69 -26.59 -2.20 13.18
CA ASP A 69 -27.43 -3.37 12.94
C ASP A 69 -28.76 -2.93 12.31
N LEU A 70 -28.94 -3.29 11.04
CA LEU A 70 -30.05 -2.82 10.23
C LEU A 70 -31.29 -3.73 10.36
N ARG A 71 -31.65 -4.10 11.59
CA ARG A 71 -32.89 -4.82 11.91
C ARG A 71 -33.92 -3.89 12.53
N LEU A 72 -35.20 -4.17 12.31
CA LEU A 72 -36.31 -3.40 12.89
C LEU A 72 -36.27 -3.41 14.42
N GLU A 73 -35.92 -4.53 15.04
CA GLU A 73 -35.77 -4.62 16.51
C GLU A 73 -34.65 -3.74 17.06
N MET A 74 -33.70 -3.35 16.20
CA MET A 74 -32.58 -2.46 16.54
C MET A 74 -32.87 -0.99 16.23
N GLY A 75 -34.08 -0.65 15.76
CA GLY A 75 -34.47 0.73 15.49
C GLY A 75 -34.39 1.18 14.04
N LEU A 76 -34.25 0.26 13.07
CA LEU A 76 -34.26 0.62 11.65
C LEU A 76 -35.52 1.44 11.27
N ASP A 77 -36.63 1.19 11.96
CA ASP A 77 -37.91 1.88 11.76
C ASP A 77 -37.84 3.40 11.97
N LYS A 78 -36.88 3.87 12.78
CA LYS A 78 -36.62 5.29 13.02
C LYS A 78 -36.14 6.03 11.78
N LEU A 79 -35.67 5.32 10.75
CA LEU A 79 -35.34 5.88 9.44
C LEU A 79 -36.57 6.07 8.52
N GLY A 80 -37.78 5.77 8.98
CA GLY A 80 -39.00 5.89 8.18
C GLY A 80 -39.32 7.31 7.69
N SER A 81 -38.74 8.33 8.32
CA SER A 81 -38.86 9.74 7.89
C SER A 81 -38.03 10.10 6.66
N LEU A 82 -37.10 9.23 6.23
CA LEU A 82 -36.24 9.43 5.05
C LEU A 82 -37.02 9.15 3.74
N SER A 83 -38.14 9.85 3.55
CA SER A 83 -39.04 9.61 2.41
C SER A 83 -38.42 9.94 1.05
N HIS A 84 -37.36 10.76 1.02
CA HIS A 84 -36.61 11.11 -0.20
C HIS A 84 -35.46 10.17 -0.54
N LEU A 85 -35.23 9.12 0.26
CA LEU A 85 -34.12 8.20 0.07
C LEU A 85 -34.28 7.41 -1.25
N LYS A 86 -33.26 7.51 -2.10
CA LYS A 86 -33.16 6.91 -3.42
C LYS A 86 -32.17 5.75 -3.47
N GLU A 87 -31.05 5.89 -2.76
CA GLU A 87 -29.99 4.88 -2.72
C GLU A 87 -29.55 4.60 -1.28
N PHE A 88 -29.44 3.31 -0.94
CA PHE A 88 -29.00 2.88 0.38
C PHE A 88 -27.85 1.87 0.27
N TYR A 89 -26.72 2.21 0.87
CA TYR A 89 -25.49 1.44 0.82
C TYR A 89 -25.05 1.01 2.21
N PHE A 90 -24.71 -0.26 2.40
CA PHE A 90 -24.18 -0.77 3.67
C PHE A 90 -23.03 -1.75 3.48
N TYR A 91 -22.00 -1.26 2.80
CA TYR A 91 -20.81 -2.02 2.44
C TYR A 91 -20.08 -2.63 3.63
N TRP A 92 -19.66 -3.88 3.47
CA TRP A 92 -18.82 -4.62 4.44
C TRP A 92 -19.42 -4.76 5.84
N THR A 93 -20.72 -4.53 5.97
CA THR A 93 -21.43 -4.71 7.23
C THR A 93 -21.90 -6.15 7.40
N ARG A 94 -21.84 -6.68 8.64
CA ARG A 94 -22.36 -8.02 8.96
C ARG A 94 -23.82 -7.94 9.38
N GLN A 95 -24.71 -7.90 8.41
CA GLN A 95 -26.14 -7.79 8.68
C GLN A 95 -26.80 -9.14 8.97
N GLN A 96 -27.92 -9.09 9.68
CA GLN A 96 -28.80 -10.23 9.98
C GLN A 96 -30.26 -9.91 9.63
N MET A 97 -30.50 -9.20 8.53
CA MET A 97 -31.85 -8.78 8.15
C MET A 97 -32.78 -9.98 7.92
N SER A 98 -33.99 -9.87 8.42
CA SER A 98 -35.11 -10.74 8.13
C SER A 98 -35.85 -10.29 6.86
N GLU A 99 -36.80 -11.11 6.42
CA GLU A 99 -37.72 -10.72 5.35
C GLU A 99 -38.60 -9.52 5.75
N GLN A 100 -38.92 -9.39 7.04
CA GLN A 100 -39.72 -8.28 7.55
C GLN A 100 -38.97 -6.94 7.42
N ASP A 101 -37.67 -6.94 7.71
CA ASP A 101 -36.82 -5.74 7.59
C ASP A 101 -36.79 -5.23 6.15
N ILE A 102 -36.55 -6.14 5.19
CA ILE A 102 -36.53 -5.81 3.76
C ILE A 102 -37.88 -5.30 3.27
N ARG A 103 -38.98 -5.96 3.65
CA ARG A 103 -40.33 -5.52 3.28
C ARG A 103 -40.65 -4.14 3.84
N TRP A 104 -40.24 -3.88 5.08
CA TRP A 104 -40.39 -2.56 5.69
C TRP A 104 -39.60 -1.50 4.93
N MET A 105 -38.33 -1.74 4.58
CA MET A 105 -37.50 -0.77 3.83
C MET A 105 -38.17 -0.39 2.50
N LEU A 106 -38.66 -1.39 1.77
CA LEU A 106 -39.32 -1.20 0.47
C LEU A 106 -40.65 -0.45 0.59
N GLN A 107 -41.33 -0.57 1.73
CA GLN A 107 -42.58 0.15 2.00
C GLN A 107 -42.34 1.57 2.53
N ALA A 108 -41.33 1.75 3.39
CA ALA A 108 -41.02 3.00 4.07
C ALA A 108 -40.36 4.03 3.13
N TRP A 109 -39.62 3.59 2.11
CA TRP A 109 -38.87 4.45 1.20
C TRP A 109 -39.40 4.34 -0.24
N PRO A 110 -40.46 5.08 -0.59
CA PRO A 110 -41.14 4.94 -1.88
C PRO A 110 -40.31 5.38 -3.09
N HIS A 111 -39.22 6.11 -2.87
CA HIS A 111 -38.31 6.60 -3.92
C HIS A 111 -37.04 5.77 -4.06
N LEU A 112 -36.87 4.73 -3.23
CA LEU A 112 -35.70 3.87 -3.25
C LEU A 112 -35.65 3.10 -4.57
N TYR A 113 -34.55 3.21 -5.32
CA TYR A 113 -34.33 2.44 -6.55
C TYR A 113 -33.05 1.61 -6.52
N ALA A 114 -32.15 1.83 -5.55
CA ALA A 114 -30.93 1.05 -5.41
C ALA A 114 -30.64 0.70 -3.95
N ILE A 115 -30.33 -0.57 -3.71
CA ILE A 115 -29.78 -1.05 -2.44
C ILE A 115 -28.49 -1.82 -2.74
N THR A 116 -27.44 -1.54 -1.98
CA THR A 116 -26.14 -2.20 -2.15
C THR A 116 -25.57 -2.62 -0.81
N GLY A 117 -25.18 -3.88 -0.66
CA GLY A 117 -24.61 -4.39 0.58
C GLY A 117 -24.69 -5.90 0.65
N ARG A 118 -24.67 -6.47 1.85
CA ARG A 118 -25.01 -7.89 2.10
C ARG A 118 -26.05 -7.93 3.22
N PRO A 119 -27.32 -8.28 2.96
CA PRO A 119 -28.40 -8.09 3.91
C PRO A 119 -28.36 -9.15 5.03
N HIS A 120 -27.68 -10.26 4.79
CA HIS A 120 -27.53 -11.33 5.74
C HIS A 120 -26.16 -12.01 5.61
N PHE A 121 -25.51 -12.30 6.75
CA PHE A 121 -24.22 -13.00 6.79
C PHE A 121 -24.34 -14.46 6.32
N ASP A 122 -25.43 -15.17 6.62
CA ASP A 122 -25.73 -16.44 5.95
C ASP A 122 -26.02 -16.21 4.45
N SER A 123 -25.30 -16.95 3.60
CA SER A 123 -25.35 -16.77 2.14
C SER A 123 -26.71 -17.19 1.54
N LYS A 124 -27.33 -18.25 2.06
CA LYS A 124 -28.62 -18.75 1.55
C LYS A 124 -29.74 -17.76 1.87
N GLN A 125 -29.76 -17.29 3.11
CA GLN A 125 -30.70 -16.26 3.55
C GLN A 125 -30.46 -14.95 2.80
N GLY A 126 -29.20 -14.55 2.60
CA GLY A 126 -28.85 -13.37 1.79
C GLY A 126 -29.43 -13.43 0.38
N LYS A 127 -29.25 -14.57 -0.34
CA LYS A 127 -29.87 -14.79 -1.66
C LYS A 127 -31.39 -14.70 -1.62
N LYS A 128 -32.03 -15.29 -0.60
CA LYS A 128 -33.49 -15.25 -0.43
C LYS A 128 -33.99 -13.79 -0.32
N LEU A 129 -33.33 -12.97 0.48
CA LEU A 129 -33.69 -11.55 0.67
C LEU A 129 -33.48 -10.73 -0.62
N VAL A 130 -32.39 -10.97 -1.35
CA VAL A 130 -32.14 -10.33 -2.65
C VAL A 130 -33.24 -10.66 -3.66
N ARG A 131 -33.76 -11.90 -3.67
CA ARG A 131 -34.92 -12.26 -4.52
C ARG A 131 -36.17 -11.46 -4.17
N ILE A 132 -36.41 -11.17 -2.89
CA ILE A 132 -37.54 -10.36 -2.44
C ILE A 132 -37.41 -8.92 -2.93
N ILE A 133 -36.21 -8.34 -2.85
CA ILE A 133 -35.92 -6.99 -3.36
C ILE A 133 -36.18 -6.94 -4.87
N ASN A 134 -35.59 -7.87 -5.63
CA ASN A 134 -35.73 -7.91 -7.08
C ASN A 134 -37.18 -8.19 -7.54
N ALA A 135 -37.97 -8.95 -6.77
CA ALA A 135 -39.37 -9.25 -7.09
C ALA A 135 -40.29 -8.01 -7.07
N THR A 136 -39.87 -6.91 -6.42
CA THR A 136 -40.66 -5.67 -6.42
C THR A 136 -40.58 -4.87 -7.72
N GLY A 137 -39.63 -5.19 -8.61
CA GLY A 137 -39.50 -4.58 -9.95
C GLY A 137 -39.05 -3.11 -9.98
N GLY A 138 -39.14 -2.37 -8.88
CA GLY A 138 -38.74 -0.96 -8.76
C GLY A 138 -37.37 -0.71 -8.16
N VAL A 139 -36.79 -1.70 -7.46
CA VAL A 139 -35.53 -1.54 -6.71
C VAL A 139 -34.48 -2.52 -7.25
N LYS A 140 -33.32 -1.99 -7.64
CA LYS A 140 -32.16 -2.78 -8.06
C LYS A 140 -31.30 -3.12 -6.85
N TRP A 141 -30.94 -4.38 -6.74
CA TRP A 141 -29.90 -4.81 -5.82
C TRP A 141 -28.54 -4.86 -6.51
N HIS A 142 -27.53 -4.24 -5.91
CA HIS A 142 -26.14 -4.37 -6.32
C HIS A 142 -25.35 -5.16 -5.27
N ASP A 143 -24.68 -6.23 -5.69
CA ASP A 143 -23.75 -6.94 -4.82
C ASP A 143 -22.44 -6.15 -4.71
N CYS A 144 -22.03 -5.84 -3.49
CA CYS A 144 -20.78 -5.12 -3.22
C CYS A 144 -19.53 -5.98 -3.37
N ASN A 145 -19.67 -7.31 -3.45
CA ASN A 145 -18.57 -8.21 -3.67
C ASN A 145 -18.43 -8.51 -5.16
N GLY A 146 -17.61 -7.72 -5.86
CA GLY A 146 -17.24 -7.98 -7.26
C GLY A 146 -16.49 -9.31 -7.53
N SER A 147 -16.58 -10.34 -6.66
CA SER A 147 -15.83 -11.59 -6.84
C SER A 147 -16.30 -12.83 -6.04
N VAL A 148 -17.56 -12.95 -5.59
CA VAL A 148 -18.03 -14.20 -4.97
C VAL A 148 -19.20 -14.77 -5.77
N GLY A 149 -18.90 -15.72 -6.66
CA GLY A 149 -19.88 -16.39 -7.51
C GLY A 149 -20.98 -17.05 -6.68
N TYR A 150 -22.21 -16.59 -6.86
CA TYR A 150 -23.40 -17.25 -6.36
C TYR A 150 -23.79 -18.37 -7.33
N ASP A 151 -23.74 -19.61 -6.85
CA ASP A 151 -24.15 -20.82 -7.58
C ASP A 151 -25.62 -20.71 -8.05
N GLU A 152 -25.85 -20.80 -9.35
CA GLU A 152 -27.14 -20.95 -10.03
C GLU A 152 -27.12 -22.31 -10.74
N SER A 153 -27.50 -23.37 -10.03
CA SER A 153 -27.86 -24.64 -10.63
C SER A 153 -29.35 -24.86 -10.38
N ASP A 154 -30.18 -24.45 -11.34
CA ASP A 154 -31.50 -25.00 -11.66
C ASP A 154 -31.88 -24.45 -13.05
N GLU A 155 -31.55 -25.22 -14.09
CA GLU A 155 -31.95 -24.99 -15.48
C GLU A 155 -33.38 -25.50 -15.70
N GLU A 156 -34.23 -24.70 -16.33
CA GLU A 156 -35.17 -25.17 -17.36
C GLU A 156 -35.31 -24.10 -18.47
N ASN A 157 -34.94 -24.52 -19.69
CA ASN A 157 -35.37 -24.05 -21.02
C ASN A 157 -35.19 -22.56 -21.40
N GLU A 158 -34.32 -22.29 -22.38
CA GLU A 158 -34.76 -21.85 -23.71
C GLU A 158 -33.62 -21.82 -24.75
N GLU A 159 -34.00 -22.28 -25.94
CA GLU A 159 -33.26 -22.45 -27.19
C GLU A 159 -33.35 -21.15 -28.01
N ILE A 160 -32.32 -20.78 -28.80
CA ILE A 160 -32.38 -20.16 -30.17
C ILE A 160 -31.21 -19.18 -30.51
N CYS A 161 -30.56 -19.56 -31.63
CA CYS A 161 -29.86 -18.81 -32.71
C CYS A 161 -28.65 -17.89 -32.47
N THR A 162 -27.54 -18.30 -33.08
CA THR A 162 -26.37 -17.51 -33.48
C THR A 162 -26.37 -17.20 -34.98
N THR A 163 -26.14 -15.93 -35.32
CA THR A 163 -25.66 -15.39 -36.61
C THR A 163 -24.96 -14.07 -36.27
N GLY A 164 -23.81 -13.64 -36.77
CA GLY A 164 -22.81 -14.09 -37.73
C GLY A 164 -21.73 -12.99 -37.72
N ASN A 165 -20.46 -13.36 -37.92
CA ASN A 165 -19.34 -12.42 -38.03
C ASN A 165 -19.26 -11.86 -39.45
N GLU A 166 -19.01 -10.55 -39.58
CA GLU A 166 -18.49 -9.94 -40.82
C GLU A 166 -17.18 -9.20 -40.54
N ASP A 167 -16.30 -9.32 -41.53
CA ASP A 167 -14.92 -8.88 -41.64
C ASP A 167 -14.73 -7.36 -41.61
N PHE A 168 -13.59 -6.90 -41.06
CA PHE A 168 -12.99 -5.62 -41.46
C PHE A 168 -11.48 -5.78 -41.71
N ALA A 169 -11.10 -5.54 -42.97
CA ALA A 169 -9.74 -5.51 -43.45
C ALA A 169 -9.18 -4.07 -43.50
N ASP A 170 -7.92 -3.96 -43.06
CA ASP A 170 -6.81 -3.06 -43.38
C ASP A 170 -7.03 -1.67 -43.98
N LYS A 171 -6.40 -0.69 -43.31
CA LYS A 171 -5.75 0.47 -43.93
C LYS A 171 -4.40 0.72 -43.27
N ASP A 172 -3.33 0.37 -43.98
CA ASP A 172 -1.95 0.79 -43.70
C ASP A 172 -1.68 2.15 -44.36
N GLU A 173 -1.26 3.14 -43.56
CA GLU A 173 -0.75 4.43 -44.05
C GLU A 173 0.71 4.58 -43.60
N ALA A 174 1.62 4.54 -44.58
CA ALA A 174 3.06 4.52 -44.35
C ALA A 174 3.64 5.93 -44.07
N ILE A 175 4.24 6.10 -42.89
CA ILE A 175 5.00 7.30 -42.51
C ILE A 175 6.42 7.21 -43.10
N LYS A 176 6.79 8.18 -43.95
CA LYS A 176 8.17 8.38 -44.43
C LYS A 176 8.96 9.25 -43.44
N VAL A 177 9.92 8.65 -42.73
CA VAL A 177 10.93 9.37 -41.95
C VAL A 177 12.24 9.42 -42.74
N GLY A 178 12.90 10.59 -42.75
CA GLY A 178 14.09 10.88 -43.55
C GLY A 178 15.35 10.12 -43.13
N GLU A 179 15.93 9.37 -44.06
CA GLU A 179 17.16 8.60 -43.86
C GLU A 179 18.45 9.40 -44.13
N SER A 180 19.42 9.24 -43.23
CA SER A 180 20.77 9.80 -43.26
C SER A 180 21.60 9.37 -44.48
N SER A 181 22.38 10.28 -45.08
CA SER A 181 23.15 10.04 -46.31
C SER A 181 24.28 9.00 -46.16
N VAL A 182 24.73 8.74 -44.93
CA VAL A 182 25.78 7.76 -44.61
C VAL A 182 25.27 6.33 -44.82
N MET A 183 24.01 6.05 -44.46
CA MET A 183 23.40 4.73 -44.66
C MET A 183 23.24 4.41 -46.15
N ARG A 184 22.85 5.39 -46.98
CA ARG A 184 22.72 5.22 -48.43
C ARG A 184 24.02 4.83 -49.12
N HIS A 185 25.18 5.25 -48.62
CA HIS A 185 26.47 4.92 -49.22
C HIS A 185 26.92 3.49 -48.89
N LEU A 186 26.61 2.98 -47.69
CA LEU A 186 26.89 1.59 -47.28
C LEU A 186 25.94 0.58 -47.96
N ILE A 187 24.66 0.91 -48.07
CA ILE A 187 23.64 0.04 -48.72
C ILE A 187 23.96 -0.17 -50.21
N ARG A 188 24.37 0.89 -50.92
CA ARG A 188 24.67 0.82 -52.36
C ARG A 188 25.91 0.01 -52.72
N LYS A 189 26.88 -0.15 -51.81
CA LYS A 189 28.16 -0.77 -52.14
C LYS A 189 28.19 -2.28 -51.88
N ASN A 190 27.37 -2.76 -50.94
CA ASN A 190 27.41 -4.15 -50.48
C ASN A 190 26.13 -4.94 -50.72
N ASN A 191 25.01 -4.33 -51.15
CA ASN A 191 23.73 -5.01 -51.39
C ASN A 191 23.17 -5.78 -50.16
N VAL A 192 23.67 -5.50 -48.97
CA VAL A 192 23.20 -6.08 -47.71
C VAL A 192 22.19 -5.12 -47.09
N SER A 193 20.98 -5.61 -46.80
CA SER A 193 19.98 -4.81 -46.10
C SER A 193 20.53 -4.42 -44.71
N PRO A 194 20.33 -3.18 -44.22
CA PRO A 194 20.71 -2.84 -42.85
C PRO A 194 20.13 -3.80 -41.82
N TRP A 195 18.96 -4.37 -42.13
CA TRP A 195 18.27 -5.36 -41.31
C TRP A 195 18.94 -6.73 -41.27
N ASP A 196 19.88 -7.01 -42.17
CA ASP A 196 20.67 -8.25 -42.14
C ASP A 196 21.84 -8.16 -41.16
N ILE A 197 22.21 -6.96 -40.69
CA ILE A 197 23.29 -6.74 -39.73
C ILE A 197 22.86 -7.25 -38.34
N PRO A 198 23.50 -8.29 -37.76
CA PRO A 198 23.10 -8.86 -36.47
C PRO A 198 23.15 -7.84 -35.33
N ASP A 199 24.13 -6.94 -35.33
CA ASP A 199 24.30 -5.93 -34.28
C ASP A 199 23.13 -4.94 -34.25
N LEU A 200 22.61 -4.53 -35.42
CA LEU A 200 21.43 -3.68 -35.49
C LEU A 200 20.19 -4.41 -35.01
N ARG A 201 20.03 -5.70 -35.34
CA ARG A 201 18.92 -6.50 -34.82
C ARG A 201 18.99 -6.69 -33.31
N ASN A 202 20.18 -6.99 -32.77
CA ASN A 202 20.41 -7.05 -31.32
C ASN A 202 20.11 -5.72 -30.62
N TYR A 203 20.47 -4.60 -31.26
CA TYR A 203 20.13 -3.27 -30.75
C TYR A 203 18.62 -3.00 -30.77
N LEU A 204 17.87 -3.55 -31.74
CA LEU A 204 16.42 -3.37 -31.80
C LEU A 204 15.67 -4.17 -30.74
N VAL A 205 16.16 -5.34 -30.35
CA VAL A 205 15.54 -6.21 -29.34
C VAL A 205 15.13 -5.44 -28.08
N GLN A 206 15.98 -4.51 -27.61
CA GLN A 206 15.73 -3.75 -26.37
C GLN A 206 14.52 -2.81 -26.45
N PHE A 207 13.98 -2.56 -27.64
CA PHE A 207 12.83 -1.68 -27.87
C PHE A 207 11.56 -2.43 -28.26
N LEU A 208 11.63 -3.76 -28.41
CA LEU A 208 10.49 -4.57 -28.84
C LEU A 208 9.84 -5.26 -27.64
N ASP A 209 8.51 -5.22 -27.57
CA ASP A 209 7.76 -6.07 -26.64
C ASP A 209 7.71 -7.54 -27.13
N ASN A 210 7.22 -8.47 -26.31
CA ASN A 210 7.15 -9.89 -26.66
C ASN A 210 6.30 -10.16 -27.91
N THR A 211 5.25 -9.38 -28.16
CA THR A 211 4.41 -9.53 -29.36
C THR A 211 5.18 -9.11 -30.61
N GLN A 212 5.91 -8.01 -30.53
CA GLN A 212 6.76 -7.51 -31.60
C GLN A 212 7.96 -8.44 -31.85
N LEU A 213 8.57 -8.99 -30.80
CA LEU A 213 9.61 -10.01 -30.91
C LEU A 213 9.13 -11.27 -31.62
N ALA A 214 7.92 -11.75 -31.29
CA ALA A 214 7.32 -12.90 -31.97
C ALA A 214 7.11 -12.63 -33.47
N LYS A 215 6.57 -11.46 -33.81
CA LYS A 215 6.40 -11.03 -35.21
C LYS A 215 7.75 -10.95 -35.93
N ALA A 216 8.77 -10.37 -35.29
CA ALA A 216 10.12 -10.28 -35.84
C ALA A 216 10.76 -11.66 -36.05
N ALA A 217 10.64 -12.56 -35.07
CA ALA A 217 11.16 -13.92 -35.17
C ALA A 217 10.49 -14.75 -36.29
N ALA A 218 9.25 -14.39 -36.67
CA ALA A 218 8.52 -15.05 -37.76
C ALA A 218 8.92 -14.58 -39.17
N VAL A 219 9.67 -13.48 -39.31
CA VAL A 219 9.99 -12.88 -40.64
C VAL A 219 10.84 -13.82 -41.51
N CYS A 220 11.98 -14.26 -41.01
CA CYS A 220 12.87 -15.19 -41.72
C CYS A 220 13.82 -15.91 -40.74
N ARG A 221 14.54 -16.94 -41.21
CA ARG A 221 15.47 -17.72 -40.36
C ARG A 221 16.55 -16.87 -39.71
N SER A 222 17.10 -15.90 -40.45
CA SER A 222 18.11 -14.98 -39.91
C SER A 222 17.52 -14.20 -38.74
N TRP A 223 16.34 -13.61 -38.92
CA TRP A 223 15.66 -12.86 -37.86
C TRP A 223 15.30 -13.76 -36.68
N ASN A 224 14.77 -14.97 -36.94
CA ASN A 224 14.51 -15.95 -35.89
C ASN A 224 15.76 -16.24 -35.05
N SER A 225 16.93 -16.44 -35.67
CA SER A 225 18.18 -16.68 -34.93
C SER A 225 18.63 -15.53 -34.02
N THR A 226 18.11 -14.30 -34.24
CA THR A 226 18.40 -13.14 -33.41
C THR A 226 17.31 -12.85 -32.38
N PHE A 227 16.05 -12.87 -32.81
CA PHE A 227 14.90 -12.51 -31.97
C PHE A 227 14.33 -13.69 -31.20
N GLY A 228 14.45 -14.91 -31.71
CA GLY A 228 13.99 -16.15 -31.06
C GLY A 228 14.57 -16.35 -29.66
N PRO A 229 15.91 -16.31 -29.49
CA PRO A 229 16.52 -16.42 -28.17
C PRO A 229 16.03 -15.38 -27.16
N GLN A 230 15.68 -14.18 -27.63
CA GLN A 230 15.20 -13.10 -26.78
C GLN A 230 13.73 -13.29 -26.42
N LEU A 231 12.92 -13.72 -27.39
CA LEU A 231 11.51 -14.08 -27.20
C LEU A 231 11.35 -15.18 -26.15
N TYR A 232 12.21 -16.21 -26.19
CA TYR A 232 12.16 -17.34 -25.26
C TYR A 232 13.01 -17.15 -24.01
N SER A 233 13.76 -16.04 -23.89
CA SER A 233 14.62 -15.79 -22.72
C SER A 233 13.87 -15.72 -21.39
N ARG A 234 12.58 -15.37 -21.44
CA ARG A 234 11.69 -15.33 -20.29
C ARG A 234 10.38 -16.03 -20.62
N ILE A 235 10.08 -17.10 -19.90
CA ILE A 235 8.84 -17.85 -20.06
C ILE A 235 7.93 -17.65 -18.85
N GLU A 236 6.62 -17.61 -19.10
CA GLU A 236 5.59 -17.60 -18.07
C GLU A 236 4.74 -18.86 -18.19
N TRP A 237 4.45 -19.52 -17.07
CA TRP A 237 3.73 -20.78 -17.00
C TRP A 237 2.46 -20.64 -16.15
N TYR A 238 1.31 -20.98 -16.71
CA TYR A 238 -0.01 -20.78 -16.10
C TYR A 238 -0.78 -22.10 -15.83
N GLY A 239 -0.21 -23.26 -16.20
CA GLY A 239 -0.56 -24.66 -15.84
C GLY A 239 -2.03 -25.06 -15.65
N THR A 240 -2.95 -24.32 -16.25
CA THR A 240 -4.31 -24.79 -16.49
C THR A 240 -4.39 -25.22 -17.94
N LYS A 241 -5.13 -26.30 -18.23
CA LYS A 241 -5.34 -26.81 -19.60
C LYS A 241 -5.91 -25.78 -20.59
N LYS A 242 -6.45 -24.66 -20.10
CA LYS A 242 -6.98 -23.55 -20.90
C LYS A 242 -5.96 -22.42 -21.14
N SER A 243 -4.82 -22.45 -20.45
CA SER A 243 -3.79 -21.42 -20.62
C SER A 243 -2.96 -21.66 -21.87
N LYS A 244 -2.59 -20.58 -22.57
CA LYS A 244 -1.71 -20.60 -23.74
C LYS A 244 -0.25 -20.80 -23.33
N ASN A 245 0.04 -21.84 -22.55
CA ASN A 245 1.42 -22.22 -22.25
C ASN A 245 2.13 -22.60 -23.55
N LEU A 246 3.44 -22.35 -23.59
CA LEU A 246 4.25 -22.81 -24.70
C LEU A 246 4.22 -24.35 -24.75
N PRO A 247 4.06 -24.95 -25.94
CA PRO A 247 4.19 -26.40 -26.09
C PRO A 247 5.54 -26.87 -25.54
N LYS A 248 5.55 -28.05 -24.91
CA LYS A 248 6.74 -28.63 -24.28
C LYS A 248 7.91 -28.72 -25.27
N GLU A 249 7.64 -29.07 -26.51
CA GLU A 249 8.62 -29.20 -27.57
C GLU A 249 9.30 -27.87 -27.88
N VAL A 250 8.57 -26.75 -27.78
CA VAL A 250 9.11 -25.40 -27.97
C VAL A 250 10.01 -25.02 -26.80
N ILE A 251 9.60 -25.33 -25.57
CA ILE A 251 10.41 -25.09 -24.37
C ILE A 251 11.71 -25.89 -24.43
N GLN A 252 11.65 -27.16 -24.86
CA GLN A 252 12.84 -28.00 -25.05
C GLN A 252 13.74 -27.51 -26.19
N ALA A 253 13.17 -27.10 -27.33
CA ALA A 253 13.93 -26.59 -28.46
C ALA A 253 14.70 -25.29 -28.14
N HIS A 254 14.23 -24.54 -27.15
CA HIS A 254 14.81 -23.27 -26.70
C HIS A 254 15.34 -23.32 -25.27
N SER A 255 15.64 -24.51 -24.74
CA SER A 255 16.04 -24.65 -23.33
C SER A 255 17.33 -23.91 -22.99
N ASP A 256 18.27 -23.81 -23.94
CA ASP A 256 19.50 -23.05 -23.82
C ASP A 256 19.27 -21.52 -23.88
N ASP A 257 18.17 -21.06 -24.46
CA ASP A 257 17.86 -19.64 -24.56
C ASP A 257 17.16 -19.11 -23.29
N ILE A 258 16.49 -19.99 -22.53
CA ILE A 258 15.70 -19.64 -21.35
C ILE A 258 16.59 -19.20 -20.18
N ARG A 259 16.37 -17.97 -19.71
CA ARG A 259 17.12 -17.34 -18.60
C ARG A 259 16.25 -17.07 -17.39
N ALA A 260 14.95 -16.91 -17.58
CA ALA A 260 14.00 -16.62 -16.51
C ALA A 260 12.71 -17.43 -16.70
N ILE A 261 12.22 -18.02 -15.62
CA ILE A 261 10.95 -18.74 -15.61
C ILE A 261 10.05 -18.14 -14.54
N ARG A 262 8.81 -17.78 -14.90
CA ARG A 262 7.77 -17.36 -13.97
C ARG A 262 6.65 -18.39 -13.93
N PHE A 263 6.41 -18.97 -12.76
CA PHE A 263 5.31 -19.88 -12.51
C PHE A 263 4.14 -19.10 -11.91
N ASN A 264 3.10 -18.87 -12.71
CA ASN A 264 1.78 -18.37 -12.34
C ASN A 264 0.77 -19.51 -12.07
N SER A 265 1.20 -20.77 -12.22
CA SER A 265 0.55 -21.94 -11.60
C SER A 265 1.59 -22.99 -11.20
N VAL A 266 1.10 -24.07 -10.58
CA VAL A 266 1.79 -25.35 -10.49
C VAL A 266 2.25 -25.84 -11.86
N PRO A 267 3.53 -26.22 -12.05
CA PRO A 267 3.98 -26.94 -13.24
C PRO A 267 3.41 -28.36 -13.24
N GLU A 268 2.90 -28.78 -14.40
CA GLU A 268 2.44 -30.16 -14.62
C GLU A 268 3.64 -31.13 -14.55
N GLU A 269 3.39 -32.43 -14.29
CA GLU A 269 4.44 -33.46 -14.15
C GLU A 269 5.39 -33.53 -15.36
N ASP A 270 4.92 -33.12 -16.53
CA ASP A 270 5.66 -33.20 -17.79
C ASP A 270 6.49 -31.94 -18.10
N PHE A 271 6.54 -30.94 -17.21
CA PHE A 271 7.35 -29.74 -17.40
C PHE A 271 8.84 -30.11 -17.56
N PRO A 272 9.53 -29.67 -18.64
CA PRO A 272 10.87 -30.17 -18.99
C PRO A 272 11.97 -29.54 -18.12
N CYS A 273 12.04 -29.92 -16.85
CA CYS A 273 12.94 -29.34 -15.83
C CYS A 273 14.45 -29.59 -16.09
N GLU A 274 14.80 -30.53 -16.99
CA GLU A 274 16.16 -31.07 -17.09
C GLU A 274 17.11 -30.27 -18.00
N SER A 275 16.63 -29.27 -18.75
CA SER A 275 17.37 -28.77 -19.93
C SER A 275 17.81 -27.31 -19.89
N PHE A 276 17.59 -26.57 -18.79
CA PHE A 276 17.77 -25.11 -18.77
C PHE A 276 19.15 -24.62 -18.34
N MET A 277 20.22 -24.97 -19.06
CA MET A 277 21.61 -24.66 -18.66
C MET A 277 21.91 -23.17 -18.40
N ASN A 278 21.14 -22.26 -18.99
CA ASN A 278 21.31 -20.81 -18.87
C ASN A 278 20.29 -20.15 -17.92
N LEU A 279 19.54 -20.93 -17.15
CA LEU A 279 18.56 -20.42 -16.21
C LEU A 279 19.23 -19.61 -15.08
N ARG A 280 18.78 -18.37 -14.90
CA ARG A 280 19.30 -17.42 -13.91
C ARG A 280 18.25 -16.95 -12.92
N GLU A 281 16.98 -16.99 -13.30
CA GLU A 281 15.90 -16.45 -12.49
C GLU A 281 14.71 -17.40 -12.44
N ILE A 282 14.19 -17.63 -11.23
CA ILE A 282 12.93 -18.34 -11.01
C ILE A 282 12.02 -17.45 -10.18
N HIS A 283 10.77 -17.30 -10.61
CA HIS A 283 9.74 -16.59 -9.89
C HIS A 283 8.50 -17.47 -9.76
N VAL A 284 8.03 -17.73 -8.55
CA VAL A 284 6.85 -18.55 -8.25
C VAL A 284 5.80 -17.69 -7.55
N THR A 285 4.63 -17.54 -8.17
CA THR A 285 3.56 -16.63 -7.72
C THR A 285 2.26 -17.33 -7.33
N VAL A 286 2.33 -18.59 -6.90
CA VAL A 286 1.15 -19.45 -6.84
C VAL A 286 0.99 -19.99 -5.44
N MET A 287 -0.23 -19.93 -4.91
CA MET A 287 -0.61 -20.77 -3.78
C MET A 287 -0.64 -22.22 -4.25
N MET A 288 0.45 -22.95 -4.02
CA MET A 288 0.58 -24.34 -4.43
C MET A 288 -0.27 -25.21 -3.51
N HIS A 289 -1.44 -25.60 -4.00
CA HIS A 289 -2.26 -26.64 -3.38
C HIS A 289 -1.90 -27.98 -4.02
N GLY A 290 -0.85 -28.64 -3.54
CA GLY A 290 -0.44 -29.98 -3.99
C GLY A 290 1.06 -30.22 -3.89
N PHE A 291 1.46 -31.35 -3.30
CA PHE A 291 2.85 -31.75 -3.08
C PHE A 291 3.61 -32.06 -4.38
N GLU A 292 2.93 -32.65 -5.38
CA GLU A 292 3.56 -33.17 -6.60
C GLU A 292 4.24 -32.07 -7.44
N ALA A 293 3.64 -30.88 -7.46
CA ALA A 293 4.16 -29.68 -8.11
C ALA A 293 5.56 -29.25 -7.62
N TRP A 294 5.82 -29.50 -6.35
CA TRP A 294 6.99 -28.98 -5.65
C TRP A 294 8.25 -29.72 -6.10
N GLY A 295 8.14 -31.01 -6.37
CA GLY A 295 9.23 -31.84 -6.88
C GLY A 295 9.88 -31.24 -8.13
N ASN A 296 9.08 -30.74 -9.07
CA ASN A 296 9.57 -30.11 -10.30
C ASN A 296 10.36 -28.83 -10.03
N ILE A 297 9.91 -28.00 -9.09
CA ILE A 297 10.65 -26.79 -8.69
C ILE A 297 11.97 -27.18 -8.00
N LEU A 298 11.95 -28.17 -7.11
CA LEU A 298 13.16 -28.65 -6.43
C LEU A 298 14.18 -29.20 -7.45
N VAL A 299 13.74 -30.04 -8.39
CA VAL A 299 14.59 -30.55 -9.48
C VAL A 299 15.19 -29.39 -10.28
N LEU A 300 14.39 -28.39 -10.60
CA LEU A 300 14.85 -27.20 -11.31
C LEU A 300 15.94 -26.46 -10.52
N LEU A 301 15.77 -26.28 -9.21
CA LEU A 301 16.78 -25.66 -8.35
C LEU A 301 18.08 -26.48 -8.29
N TYR A 302 17.98 -27.80 -8.07
CA TYR A 302 19.15 -28.69 -8.00
C TYR A 302 19.95 -28.74 -9.32
N ARG A 303 19.27 -28.65 -10.46
CA ARG A 303 19.90 -28.73 -11.79
C ARG A 303 20.51 -27.41 -12.25
N ASN A 304 20.21 -26.29 -11.58
CA ASN A 304 20.62 -24.97 -12.03
C ASN A 304 21.45 -24.21 -10.96
N PRO A 305 22.68 -24.67 -10.66
CA PRO A 305 23.56 -23.99 -9.69
C PRO A 305 23.96 -22.56 -10.13
N GLY A 306 23.74 -22.23 -11.41
CA GLY A 306 23.92 -20.90 -12.02
C GLY A 306 22.86 -19.87 -11.66
N LEU A 307 21.79 -20.25 -10.95
CA LEU A 307 20.71 -19.35 -10.52
C LEU A 307 21.25 -18.15 -9.73
N ARG A 308 20.73 -16.97 -10.05
CA ARG A 308 21.09 -15.68 -9.46
C ARG A 308 19.95 -15.05 -8.68
N SER A 309 18.70 -15.32 -9.07
CA SER A 309 17.51 -14.77 -8.42
C SER A 309 16.46 -15.86 -8.24
N VAL A 310 15.93 -15.99 -7.03
CA VAL A 310 14.78 -16.85 -6.77
C VAL A 310 13.76 -16.09 -5.94
N ILE A 311 12.52 -16.05 -6.40
CA ILE A 311 11.42 -15.30 -5.80
C ILE A 311 10.23 -16.22 -5.58
N PHE A 312 9.77 -16.31 -4.33
CA PHE A 312 8.52 -16.98 -3.93
C PHE A 312 7.57 -15.94 -3.33
N ASP A 313 6.48 -15.60 -4.04
CA ASP A 313 5.48 -14.62 -3.56
C ASP A 313 4.41 -15.23 -2.65
N TYR A 314 4.34 -16.56 -2.61
CA TYR A 314 3.44 -17.32 -1.76
C TYR A 314 4.20 -18.46 -1.11
N GLY A 315 3.84 -18.77 0.12
CA GLY A 315 4.58 -19.70 0.95
C GLY A 315 3.90 -21.04 1.04
N LEU A 316 4.66 -21.98 1.60
CA LEU A 316 4.21 -23.33 1.86
C LEU A 316 3.57 -23.37 3.25
N LYS A 317 2.37 -23.93 3.33
CA LYS A 317 1.74 -24.21 4.62
C LYS A 317 2.41 -25.37 5.36
N ASP A 318 3.24 -26.15 4.68
CA ASP A 318 3.87 -27.35 5.21
C ASP A 318 5.37 -27.15 5.46
N ASP A 319 5.83 -27.56 6.63
CA ASP A 319 7.21 -27.49 7.10
C ASP A 319 8.16 -28.37 6.27
N VAL A 320 7.71 -29.57 5.83
CA VAL A 320 8.58 -30.56 5.15
C VAL A 320 9.17 -29.95 3.88
N ASN A 321 8.34 -29.25 3.11
CA ASN A 321 8.74 -28.66 1.85
C ASN A 321 9.67 -27.44 2.02
N THR A 322 9.64 -26.80 3.19
CA THR A 322 10.48 -25.63 3.48
C THR A 322 11.94 -26.03 3.64
N ARG A 323 12.21 -27.14 4.32
CA ARG A 323 13.58 -27.66 4.46
C ARG A 323 14.16 -28.07 3.11
N GLU A 324 13.45 -28.88 2.34
CA GLU A 324 13.92 -29.35 1.03
C GLU A 324 14.17 -28.18 0.06
N LEU A 325 13.35 -27.13 0.14
CA LEU A 325 13.56 -25.91 -0.63
C LEU A 325 14.88 -25.24 -0.25
N LEU A 326 15.12 -25.03 1.05
CA LEU A 326 16.35 -24.39 1.51
C LEU A 326 17.57 -25.25 1.19
N GLU A 327 17.46 -26.57 1.30
CA GLU A 327 18.50 -27.50 0.84
C GLU A 327 18.76 -27.31 -0.65
N ALA A 328 17.74 -27.26 -1.51
CA ALA A 328 17.93 -27.03 -2.95
C ALA A 328 18.54 -25.65 -3.26
N LEU A 329 18.10 -24.60 -2.57
CA LEU A 329 18.70 -23.26 -2.67
C LEU A 329 20.15 -23.23 -2.19
N SER A 330 20.55 -24.12 -1.29
CA SER A 330 21.93 -24.26 -0.83
C SER A 330 22.90 -24.65 -1.97
N TYR A 331 22.42 -25.37 -2.99
CA TYR A 331 23.19 -25.74 -4.19
C TYR A 331 23.33 -24.59 -5.21
N CYS A 332 22.52 -23.54 -5.10
CA CYS A 332 22.57 -22.38 -5.99
C CYS A 332 23.74 -21.45 -5.61
N GLN A 333 24.96 -21.80 -6.01
CA GLN A 333 26.21 -21.11 -5.61
C GLN A 333 26.28 -19.64 -6.07
N ASN A 334 25.58 -19.30 -7.16
CA ASN A 334 25.54 -17.96 -7.72
C ASN A 334 24.36 -17.11 -7.24
N LEU A 335 23.57 -17.60 -6.27
CA LEU A 335 22.38 -16.91 -5.79
C LEU A 335 22.75 -15.56 -5.15
N LYS A 336 22.14 -14.48 -5.65
CA LYS A 336 22.34 -13.09 -5.19
C LYS A 336 21.07 -12.46 -4.65
N THR A 337 19.92 -12.86 -5.16
CA THR A 337 18.62 -12.36 -4.74
C THR A 337 17.75 -13.52 -4.28
N LEU A 338 17.21 -13.40 -3.08
CA LEU A 338 16.22 -14.33 -2.55
C LEU A 338 15.02 -13.55 -2.02
N GLN A 339 13.82 -13.94 -2.43
CA GLN A 339 12.58 -13.49 -1.83
C GLN A 339 11.76 -14.67 -1.36
N LEU A 340 11.34 -14.63 -0.09
CA LEU A 340 10.49 -15.62 0.55
C LEU A 340 9.24 -14.91 1.09
N ALA A 341 8.07 -15.46 0.82
CA ALA A 341 6.81 -14.96 1.34
C ALA A 341 5.98 -16.07 1.99
N ASN A 342 5.38 -15.82 3.16
CA ASN A 342 4.49 -16.75 3.89
C ASN A 342 5.14 -18.09 4.31
N PHE A 343 6.42 -18.09 4.69
CA PHE A 343 7.12 -19.31 5.14
C PHE A 343 7.14 -19.41 6.68
N ALA A 344 7.13 -20.64 7.19
CA ALA A 344 7.45 -20.92 8.60
C ALA A 344 8.86 -21.52 8.69
N LEU A 345 9.80 -20.76 9.23
CA LEU A 345 11.17 -21.17 9.46
C LEU A 345 11.33 -21.59 10.92
N LYS A 346 11.45 -22.90 11.14
CA LYS A 346 11.82 -23.51 12.43
C LYS A 346 13.33 -23.44 12.62
N ASP A 347 13.80 -23.74 13.84
CA ASP A 347 15.23 -23.67 14.20
C ASP A 347 16.11 -24.54 13.29
N GLN A 348 15.59 -25.70 12.86
CA GLN A 348 16.31 -26.58 11.94
C GLN A 348 16.46 -26.00 10.51
N HIS A 349 15.66 -24.98 10.14
CA HIS A 349 15.69 -24.32 8.84
C HIS A 349 16.65 -23.11 8.82
N THR A 350 16.90 -22.48 9.98
CA THR A 350 17.68 -21.23 10.06
C THR A 350 19.12 -21.44 9.62
N GLU A 351 19.74 -22.58 9.95
CA GLU A 351 21.12 -22.91 9.55
C GLU A 351 21.29 -22.91 8.02
N LEU A 352 20.36 -23.53 7.30
CA LEU A 352 20.36 -23.56 5.83
C LEU A 352 20.15 -22.16 5.25
N LEU A 353 19.22 -21.38 5.82
CA LEU A 353 19.00 -20.00 5.39
C LEU A 353 20.28 -19.17 5.56
N TYR A 354 21.00 -19.32 6.67
CA TYR A 354 22.25 -18.61 6.90
C TYR A 354 23.34 -18.98 5.89
N GLN A 355 23.48 -20.27 5.60
CA GLN A 355 24.40 -20.74 4.57
C GLN A 355 24.08 -20.10 3.21
N ILE A 356 22.80 -19.97 2.87
CA ILE A 356 22.37 -19.28 1.64
C ILE A 356 22.71 -17.79 1.72
N CYS A 357 22.44 -17.13 2.84
CA CYS A 357 22.66 -15.70 3.03
C CYS A 357 24.13 -15.27 2.84
N THR A 358 25.11 -16.15 3.11
CA THR A 358 26.56 -15.85 2.95
C THR A 358 26.92 -15.28 1.57
N ARG A 359 26.13 -15.60 0.54
CA ARG A 359 26.34 -15.20 -0.85
C ARG A 359 25.32 -14.18 -1.37
N LEU A 360 24.23 -13.94 -0.63
CA LEU A 360 23.16 -13.03 -1.04
C LEU A 360 23.63 -11.58 -0.97
N THR A 361 23.15 -10.78 -1.91
CA THR A 361 23.26 -9.32 -1.87
C THR A 361 21.93 -8.65 -1.57
N LYS A 362 20.82 -9.33 -1.91
CA LYS A 362 19.45 -8.87 -1.69
C LYS A 362 18.62 -9.98 -1.04
N LEU A 363 17.95 -9.65 0.05
CA LEU A 363 17.03 -10.54 0.76
C LEU A 363 15.69 -9.83 0.93
N SER A 364 14.60 -10.51 0.59
CA SER A 364 13.24 -10.02 0.82
C SER A 364 12.44 -11.07 1.57
N ILE A 365 11.83 -10.67 2.68
CA ILE A 365 11.10 -11.56 3.59
C ILE A 365 9.72 -10.94 3.78
N LYS A 366 8.66 -11.69 3.47
CA LYS A 366 7.27 -11.26 3.59
C LYS A 366 6.49 -12.27 4.43
N ASP A 367 5.91 -11.86 5.55
CA ASP A 367 5.14 -12.75 6.41
C ASP A 367 5.86 -14.09 6.74
N VAL A 368 7.16 -14.06 7.08
CA VAL A 368 7.95 -15.25 7.38
C VAL A 368 8.17 -15.39 8.88
N LYS A 369 7.54 -16.40 9.47
CA LYS A 369 7.72 -16.69 10.89
C LYS A 369 9.07 -17.36 11.10
N MET A 370 10.01 -16.66 11.72
CA MET A 370 11.28 -17.23 12.17
C MET A 370 11.19 -17.52 13.66
N SER A 371 11.49 -18.77 14.04
CA SER A 371 11.84 -19.09 15.42
C SER A 371 13.19 -18.46 15.78
N HIS A 372 13.53 -18.47 17.07
CA HIS A 372 14.64 -17.73 17.66
C HIS A 372 15.95 -17.94 16.87
N ILE A 373 16.69 -16.86 16.60
CA ILE A 373 17.99 -16.95 15.93
C ILE A 373 19.04 -17.37 16.96
N PRO A 374 19.82 -18.44 16.73
CA PRO A 374 20.91 -18.82 17.64
C PRO A 374 21.95 -17.69 17.68
N SER A 375 22.12 -17.05 18.84
CA SER A 375 22.91 -15.81 19.00
C SER A 375 24.40 -15.98 18.70
N ASP A 376 24.94 -17.19 18.79
CA ASP A 376 26.39 -17.37 18.98
C ASP A 376 27.16 -17.77 17.71
N ASN A 377 26.49 -18.18 16.62
CA ASN A 377 27.16 -18.90 15.53
C ASN A 377 27.09 -18.32 14.11
N CYS A 378 26.52 -17.13 13.88
CA CYS A 378 26.32 -16.67 12.48
C CYS A 378 26.78 -15.26 12.03
N PRO A 379 27.82 -14.63 12.62
CA PRO A 379 28.21 -13.27 12.23
C PRO A 379 28.67 -13.14 10.77
N GLN A 380 29.04 -14.24 10.10
CA GLN A 380 29.52 -14.19 8.71
C GLN A 380 28.40 -14.32 7.66
N ALA A 381 27.22 -14.83 8.02
CA ALA A 381 26.18 -15.15 7.05
C ALA A 381 25.64 -13.93 6.31
N PHE A 382 25.67 -12.74 6.90
CA PHE A 382 24.99 -11.58 6.35
C PHE A 382 25.94 -10.46 5.88
N LEU A 383 27.25 -10.71 5.88
CA LEU A 383 28.26 -9.72 5.50
C LEU A 383 28.17 -9.25 4.03
N ALA A 384 27.56 -10.04 3.16
CA ALA A 384 27.39 -9.73 1.74
C ALA A 384 26.10 -8.95 1.44
N LEU A 385 25.13 -8.94 2.37
CA LEU A 385 23.85 -8.28 2.17
C LEU A 385 24.01 -6.77 2.06
N ARG A 386 23.31 -6.20 1.08
CA ARG A 386 23.28 -4.76 0.78
C ARG A 386 21.88 -4.21 0.76
N GLU A 387 20.89 -5.05 0.49
CA GLU A 387 19.50 -4.67 0.38
C GLU A 387 18.62 -5.68 1.11
N ILE A 388 17.82 -5.20 2.05
CA ILE A 388 16.86 -6.02 2.79
C ILE A 388 15.48 -5.39 2.68
N HIS A 389 14.47 -6.23 2.42
CA HIS A 389 13.06 -5.85 2.46
C HIS A 389 12.31 -6.75 3.43
N PHE A 390 11.68 -6.16 4.43
CA PHE A 390 10.75 -6.83 5.32
C PHE A 390 9.33 -6.39 4.98
N TYR A 391 8.44 -7.35 4.76
CA TYR A 391 7.00 -7.16 4.60
C TYR A 391 6.26 -7.99 5.64
N ASP A 392 6.77 -7.98 6.87
CA ASP A 392 6.31 -8.85 7.94
C ASP A 392 5.75 -8.04 9.10
N GLN A 393 4.69 -8.57 9.69
CA GLN A 393 4.12 -8.12 10.94
C GLN A 393 4.93 -8.58 12.15
N TYR A 394 6.07 -9.27 12.06
CA TYR A 394 6.82 -9.71 13.25
C TYR A 394 8.29 -9.32 13.14
N LEU A 395 8.57 -8.04 13.40
CA LEU A 395 9.92 -7.53 13.20
C LEU A 395 10.93 -8.06 14.22
N ASP A 396 10.50 -8.40 15.43
CA ASP A 396 11.38 -8.84 16.53
C ASP A 396 12.28 -10.02 16.12
N SER A 397 11.73 -11.07 15.51
CA SER A 397 12.52 -12.22 15.02
C SER A 397 13.45 -11.85 13.87
N SER A 398 13.14 -10.80 13.12
CA SER A 398 13.95 -10.34 11.98
C SER A 398 15.09 -9.40 12.40
N LEU A 399 15.08 -8.88 13.64
CA LEU A 399 16.10 -7.94 14.13
C LEU A 399 17.48 -8.58 14.22
N ASP A 400 17.57 -9.88 14.49
CA ASP A 400 18.86 -10.58 14.55
C ASP A 400 19.59 -10.58 13.20
N ILE A 401 18.86 -10.62 12.08
CA ILE A 401 19.47 -10.47 10.75
C ILE A 401 20.15 -9.11 10.65
N LEU A 402 19.48 -8.04 11.08
CA LEU A 402 20.02 -6.68 11.03
C LEU A 402 21.27 -6.50 11.90
N ARG A 403 21.37 -7.21 13.04
CA ARG A 403 22.57 -7.21 13.91
C ARG A 403 23.84 -7.69 13.19
N HIS A 404 23.69 -8.44 12.10
CA HIS A 404 24.80 -9.03 11.35
C HIS A 404 25.01 -8.42 9.96
N CYS A 405 24.40 -7.27 9.66
CA CYS A 405 24.44 -6.63 8.32
C CYS A 405 25.26 -5.31 8.27
N PRO A 406 26.59 -5.30 8.56
CA PRO A 406 27.39 -4.08 8.62
C PRO A 406 27.57 -3.34 7.28
N ARG A 407 27.21 -3.99 6.17
CA ARG A 407 27.33 -3.43 4.80
C ARG A 407 25.97 -3.11 4.17
N LEU A 408 24.90 -3.12 4.96
CA LEU A 408 23.56 -2.80 4.49
C LEU A 408 23.52 -1.36 3.95
N LYS A 409 23.01 -1.20 2.73
CA LYS A 409 22.85 0.10 2.06
C LYS A 409 21.39 0.50 1.91
N SER A 410 20.51 -0.47 1.71
CA SER A 410 19.07 -0.24 1.54
C SER A 410 18.28 -1.13 2.49
N LEU A 411 17.37 -0.53 3.23
CA LEU A 411 16.45 -1.22 4.12
C LEU A 411 15.03 -0.74 3.87
N SER A 412 14.14 -1.66 3.52
CA SER A 412 12.69 -1.41 3.49
C SER A 412 11.98 -2.24 4.55
N ILE A 413 11.14 -1.61 5.35
CA ILE A 413 10.30 -2.25 6.36
C ILE A 413 8.85 -1.84 6.05
N HIS A 414 8.00 -2.81 5.75
CA HIS A 414 6.58 -2.61 5.47
C HIS A 414 5.76 -3.18 6.61
N SER A 415 4.89 -2.34 7.17
CA SER A 415 3.99 -2.66 8.28
C SER A 415 4.69 -3.28 9.48
N PRO A 416 5.71 -2.61 10.05
CA PRO A 416 6.35 -3.09 11.26
C PRO A 416 5.28 -3.23 12.36
N SER A 417 5.16 -4.41 12.94
CA SER A 417 4.54 -4.52 14.26
C SER A 417 5.59 -4.33 15.34
N GLY A 418 5.13 -3.91 16.51
CA GLY A 418 5.97 -3.68 17.67
C GLY A 418 6.59 -2.27 17.70
N PRO A 419 7.26 -1.95 18.82
CA PRO A 419 7.82 -0.62 19.03
C PRO A 419 9.04 -0.40 18.13
N LEU A 420 8.95 0.60 17.24
CA LEU A 420 10.05 0.99 16.34
C LEU A 420 11.32 1.37 17.12
N GLN A 421 11.21 1.76 18.39
CA GLN A 421 12.34 2.05 19.26
C GLN A 421 13.40 0.95 19.27
N LYS A 422 13.02 -0.32 19.48
CA LYS A 422 13.97 -1.45 19.50
C LYS A 422 14.65 -1.63 18.15
N VAL A 423 13.86 -1.57 17.09
CA VAL A 423 14.31 -1.66 15.70
C VAL A 423 15.33 -0.56 15.40
N GLY A 424 15.03 0.66 15.84
CA GLY A 424 15.85 1.83 15.60
C GLY A 424 17.24 1.71 16.20
N HIS A 425 17.34 1.25 17.44
CA HIS A 425 18.62 1.00 18.10
C HIS A 425 19.44 -0.09 17.41
N VAL A 426 18.80 -1.18 16.94
CA VAL A 426 19.50 -2.24 16.21
C VAL A 426 20.05 -1.74 14.88
N ILE A 427 19.26 -0.97 14.13
CA ILE A 427 19.70 -0.36 12.86
C ILE A 427 20.84 0.62 13.12
N ALA A 428 20.69 1.52 14.08
CA ALA A 428 21.69 2.52 14.43
C ALA A 428 23.05 1.90 14.78
N ALA A 429 23.05 0.82 15.56
CA ALA A 429 24.27 0.14 15.99
C ALA A 429 24.97 -0.62 14.85
N ASN A 430 24.20 -1.23 13.94
CA ASN A 430 24.72 -2.24 13.01
C ASN A 430 24.73 -1.81 11.54
N CYS A 431 23.94 -0.81 11.14
CA CYS A 431 23.72 -0.43 9.73
C CYS A 431 24.32 0.93 9.37
N GLN A 432 25.54 1.24 9.83
CA GLN A 432 26.19 2.55 9.63
C GLN A 432 26.46 2.92 8.14
N GLN A 433 26.32 1.96 7.22
CA GLN A 433 26.45 2.16 5.77
C GLN A 433 25.11 2.43 5.07
N LEU A 434 24.00 2.52 5.81
CA LEU A 434 22.67 2.70 5.27
C LEU A 434 22.56 4.04 4.52
N GLN A 435 22.05 3.96 3.28
CA GLN A 435 21.87 5.09 2.35
C GLN A 435 20.39 5.30 2.05
N ASP A 436 19.63 4.20 1.94
CA ASP A 436 18.22 4.20 1.63
C ASP A 436 17.43 3.55 2.77
N LEU A 437 16.58 4.33 3.42
CA LEU A 437 15.66 3.85 4.45
C LEU A 437 14.22 4.04 3.98
N SER A 438 13.43 2.98 4.02
CA SER A 438 12.01 2.97 3.72
C SER A 438 11.24 2.29 4.84
N ILE A 439 10.36 3.00 5.55
CA ILE A 439 9.47 2.44 6.57
C ILE A 439 8.04 2.81 6.18
N VAL A 440 7.29 1.84 5.66
CA VAL A 440 5.97 2.07 5.06
C VAL A 440 4.89 1.46 5.94
N SER A 441 3.82 2.20 6.23
CA SER A 441 2.57 1.68 6.84
C SER A 441 2.72 1.09 8.25
N GLY A 442 3.41 1.78 9.16
CA GLY A 442 3.34 1.49 10.60
C GLY A 442 2.50 2.56 11.31
N ASN A 443 1.55 2.15 12.16
CA ASN A 443 0.93 3.04 13.16
C ASN A 443 1.97 3.39 14.24
N ILE A 444 3.07 4.00 13.83
CA ILE A 444 4.12 4.47 14.70
C ILE A 444 3.64 5.84 15.16
N SER A 445 3.11 5.93 16.38
CA SER A 445 2.62 7.20 16.93
C SER A 445 3.76 8.12 17.39
N GLU A 446 4.95 7.59 17.64
CA GLU A 446 6.05 8.29 18.30
C GLU A 446 7.36 8.22 17.48
N ASP A 447 8.17 9.27 17.56
CA ASP A 447 9.40 9.41 16.78
C ASP A 447 10.66 8.76 17.42
N ASP A 448 10.50 8.18 18.62
CA ASP A 448 11.53 7.49 19.41
C ASP A 448 12.28 6.38 18.66
N GLY A 449 11.64 5.75 17.68
CA GLY A 449 12.29 4.75 16.82
C GLY A 449 13.11 5.32 15.67
N LEU A 450 12.77 6.51 15.18
CA LEU A 450 13.46 7.13 14.06
C LEU A 450 14.71 7.89 14.51
N VAL A 451 14.68 8.53 15.68
CA VAL A 451 15.80 9.31 16.21
C VAL A 451 17.11 8.49 16.25
N PRO A 452 17.16 7.28 16.85
CA PRO A 452 18.38 6.47 16.84
C PRO A 452 18.88 6.14 15.44
N ILE A 453 17.97 5.84 14.50
CA ILE A 453 18.34 5.49 13.12
C ILE A 453 19.01 6.67 12.43
N LEU A 454 18.37 7.84 12.49
CA LEU A 454 18.90 9.06 11.90
C LEU A 454 20.24 9.46 12.53
N ASP A 455 20.42 9.23 13.82
CA ASP A 455 21.67 9.53 14.51
C ASP A 455 22.78 8.50 14.19
N GLY A 456 22.45 7.22 14.03
CA GLY A 456 23.40 6.13 13.79
C GLY A 456 23.77 5.89 12.32
N CYS A 457 23.03 6.46 11.36
CA CYS A 457 23.22 6.21 9.92
C CYS A 457 23.74 7.44 9.17
N PRO A 458 25.03 7.84 9.32
CA PRO A 458 25.59 9.09 8.79
C PRO A 458 25.64 9.19 7.25
N LYS A 459 25.33 8.12 6.53
CA LYS A 459 25.38 8.06 5.06
C LYS A 459 23.99 8.12 4.40
N LEU A 460 22.96 8.44 5.18
CA LEU A 460 21.59 8.45 4.70
C LEU A 460 21.42 9.51 3.59
N ALA A 461 20.89 9.07 2.46
CA ALA A 461 20.69 9.88 1.26
C ALA A 461 19.22 9.83 0.77
N SER A 462 18.47 8.81 1.16
CA SER A 462 17.07 8.62 0.82
C SER A 462 16.27 8.17 2.04
N LEU A 463 15.22 8.93 2.36
CA LEU A 463 14.31 8.63 3.47
C LEU A 463 12.87 8.57 2.97
N ARG A 464 12.22 7.43 3.16
CA ARG A 464 10.80 7.21 2.85
C ARG A 464 10.09 6.71 4.10
N ILE A 465 9.18 7.51 4.63
CA ILE A 465 8.43 7.24 5.86
C ILE A 465 6.98 7.74 5.73
N PRO A 466 6.18 7.17 4.81
CA PRO A 466 4.79 7.57 4.66
C PRO A 466 3.97 7.13 5.88
N ALA A 467 3.13 8.05 6.37
CA ALA A 467 2.16 7.80 7.44
C ALA A 467 2.74 7.27 8.78
N THR A 468 3.98 7.65 9.12
CA THR A 468 4.57 7.41 10.45
C THR A 468 4.55 8.69 11.29
N GLY A 469 4.71 8.57 12.60
CA GLY A 469 5.08 9.68 13.47
C GLY A 469 6.43 10.24 13.05
N PHE A 470 6.48 11.52 12.74
CA PHE A 470 7.71 12.24 12.37
C PHE A 470 7.68 13.62 13.03
N ASP A 471 8.04 13.64 14.31
CA ASP A 471 7.90 14.80 15.16
C ASP A 471 9.21 15.63 15.21
N LEU A 472 9.29 16.55 16.16
CA LEU A 472 10.37 17.53 16.24
C LEU A 472 11.73 16.88 16.52
N LEU A 473 11.81 15.80 17.31
CA LEU A 473 13.09 15.18 17.66
C LEU A 473 13.68 14.45 16.45
N ALA A 474 12.88 13.63 15.76
CA ALA A 474 13.32 13.01 14.51
C ALA A 474 13.69 14.05 13.45
N PHE A 475 12.95 15.16 13.36
CA PHE A 475 13.31 16.25 12.45
C PHE A 475 14.66 16.89 12.80
N GLN A 476 14.95 17.13 14.09
CA GLN A 476 16.24 17.65 14.54
C GLN A 476 17.39 16.71 14.17
N SER A 477 17.21 15.40 14.34
CA SER A 477 18.19 14.39 13.90
C SER A 477 18.36 14.39 12.37
N LEU A 478 17.27 14.58 11.61
CA LEU A 478 17.31 14.63 10.14
C LEU A 478 18.20 15.77 9.62
N ARG A 479 18.25 16.93 10.31
CA ARG A 479 19.04 18.10 9.89
C ARG A 479 20.50 17.79 9.62
N ARG A 480 21.08 16.80 10.31
CA ARG A 480 22.47 16.35 10.12
C ARG A 480 22.72 15.81 8.70
N HIS A 481 21.67 15.37 8.01
CA HIS A 481 21.72 14.76 6.67
C HIS A 481 21.34 15.73 5.55
N PHE A 482 20.99 16.99 5.85
CA PHE A 482 20.50 17.94 4.83
C PHE A 482 21.48 18.13 3.66
N SER A 483 22.79 18.04 3.91
CA SER A 483 23.81 18.13 2.86
C SER A 483 23.89 16.91 1.93
N SER A 484 23.44 15.73 2.37
CA SER A 484 23.51 14.46 1.63
C SER A 484 22.18 13.97 1.10
N LEU A 485 21.04 14.45 1.64
CA LEU A 485 19.72 13.99 1.26
C LEU A 485 19.39 14.37 -0.20
N THR A 486 19.00 13.33 -0.95
CA THR A 486 18.58 13.41 -2.35
C THR A 486 17.10 13.10 -2.52
N ARG A 487 16.49 12.39 -1.55
CA ARG A 487 15.09 11.98 -1.58
C ARG A 487 14.49 12.01 -0.17
N ILE A 488 13.36 12.68 -0.03
CA ILE A 488 12.52 12.66 1.17
C ILE A 488 11.09 12.39 0.74
N GLU A 489 10.48 11.33 1.26
CA GLU A 489 9.07 11.00 1.10
C GLU A 489 8.46 10.79 2.48
N CYS A 490 7.92 11.87 3.06
CA CYS A 490 7.38 11.88 4.41
C CYS A 490 5.99 12.52 4.41
N THR A 491 4.95 11.70 4.31
CA THR A 491 3.55 12.16 4.37
C THR A 491 2.98 12.06 5.79
N ALA A 492 3.84 12.11 6.80
CA ALA A 492 3.45 12.15 8.20
C ALA A 492 2.52 13.33 8.47
N SER A 493 1.49 13.14 9.28
CA SER A 493 0.60 14.23 9.72
C SER A 493 1.30 15.21 10.65
N SER A 494 2.36 14.79 11.34
CA SER A 494 3.11 15.63 12.27
C SER A 494 4.25 16.42 11.64
N LEU A 495 4.60 16.15 10.38
CA LEU A 495 5.55 16.98 9.63
C LEU A 495 4.93 18.36 9.36
N LYS A 496 5.39 19.36 10.12
CA LYS A 496 4.87 20.74 10.04
C LYS A 496 5.36 21.45 8.78
N SER A 497 4.56 22.41 8.33
CA SER A 497 4.89 23.26 7.19
C SER A 497 6.25 23.99 7.35
N SER A 498 6.55 24.49 8.55
CA SER A 498 7.85 25.12 8.85
C SER A 498 9.06 24.17 8.72
N MET A 499 8.87 22.87 8.99
CA MET A 499 9.91 21.85 8.78
C MET A 499 10.16 21.60 7.29
N ILE A 500 9.11 21.60 6.47
CA ILE A 500 9.23 21.48 5.01
C ILE A 500 9.97 22.68 4.43
N GLN A 501 9.67 23.91 4.89
CA GLN A 501 10.44 25.09 4.47
C GLN A 501 11.92 24.97 4.81
N ASP A 502 12.23 24.46 5.99
CA ASP A 502 13.60 24.29 6.45
C ASP A 502 14.36 23.23 5.62
N ILE A 503 13.68 22.14 5.20
CA ILE A 503 14.20 21.18 4.22
C ILE A 503 14.49 21.87 2.87
N MET A 504 13.54 22.64 2.35
CA MET A 504 13.69 23.33 1.06
C MET A 504 14.83 24.37 1.07
N ALA A 505 15.02 25.03 2.20
CA ALA A 505 16.06 26.03 2.41
C ALA A 505 17.43 25.45 2.76
N SER A 506 17.53 24.16 3.11
CA SER A 506 18.76 23.56 3.64
C SER A 506 19.27 22.31 2.90
N CYS A 507 18.48 21.72 1.99
CA CYS A 507 18.86 20.50 1.25
C CYS A 507 19.23 20.79 -0.22
N PRO A 508 20.50 21.16 -0.55
CA PRO A 508 20.87 21.55 -1.90
C PRO A 508 20.86 20.39 -2.92
N MET A 509 21.01 19.15 -2.44
CA MET A 509 21.07 17.95 -3.28
C MET A 509 19.71 17.27 -3.48
N LEU A 510 18.63 17.84 -2.93
CA LEU A 510 17.30 17.24 -2.94
C LEU A 510 16.72 17.20 -4.36
N THR A 511 16.34 15.99 -4.80
CA THR A 511 15.76 15.73 -6.13
C THR A 511 14.30 15.28 -6.06
N ILE A 512 13.88 14.69 -4.95
CA ILE A 512 12.51 14.24 -4.71
C ILE A 512 12.09 14.72 -3.32
N LEU A 513 10.99 15.45 -3.26
CA LEU A 513 10.33 15.80 -2.02
C LEU A 513 8.83 15.49 -2.12
N GLU A 514 8.37 14.59 -1.28
CA GLU A 514 6.95 14.34 -1.05
C GLU A 514 6.65 14.61 0.42
N ALA A 515 5.72 15.50 0.70
CA ALA A 515 5.28 15.84 2.04
C ALA A 515 3.76 16.02 2.09
N ASN A 516 3.19 16.01 3.30
CA ASN A 516 1.74 16.07 3.46
C ASN A 516 1.19 17.47 3.13
N ARG A 517 1.49 18.47 3.97
CA ARG A 517 0.89 19.80 3.85
C ARG A 517 1.90 20.92 4.05
N LEU A 518 1.78 21.98 3.25
CA LEU A 518 2.61 23.17 3.30
C LEU A 518 1.70 24.41 3.36
N GLU A 519 1.80 25.20 4.41
CA GLU A 519 0.99 26.40 4.63
C GLU A 519 1.43 27.51 3.68
N ALA A 520 0.46 28.21 3.11
CA ALA A 520 0.72 29.36 2.25
C ALA A 520 1.56 30.44 2.96
N GLU A 521 1.29 30.70 4.25
CA GLU A 521 1.99 31.68 5.08
C GLU A 521 3.50 31.40 5.18
N ASP A 522 3.85 30.13 5.35
CA ASP A 522 5.24 29.68 5.47
C ASP A 522 6.00 29.79 4.14
N ILE A 523 5.32 29.67 3.00
CA ILE A 523 5.96 29.82 1.67
C ILE A 523 6.33 31.27 1.41
N ILE A 524 5.41 32.19 1.71
CA ILE A 524 5.60 33.62 1.44
C ILE A 524 6.36 34.32 2.57
N GLY A 525 6.49 33.69 3.74
CA GLY A 525 7.24 34.21 4.89
C GLY A 525 6.57 35.41 5.55
N VAL A 526 5.32 35.24 5.98
CA VAL A 526 4.62 36.23 6.80
C VAL A 526 5.23 36.26 8.21
N GLU A 527 5.91 37.35 8.56
CA GLU A 527 6.37 37.59 9.94
C GLU A 527 5.32 38.39 10.72
N ALA A 528 4.83 37.84 11.82
CA ALA A 528 3.98 38.58 12.75
C ALA A 528 4.84 39.61 13.51
N THR A 529 4.64 40.90 13.23
CA THR A 529 5.24 41.96 14.04
C THR A 529 4.54 41.95 15.42
N ASN A 530 5.30 41.74 16.50
CA ASN A 530 4.81 41.60 17.89
C ASN A 530 4.12 42.85 18.50
N GLY A 531 3.65 43.80 17.68
CA GLY A 531 2.92 44.99 18.11
C GLY A 531 1.43 44.82 17.85
N GLY A 532 0.63 44.63 18.90
CA GLY A 532 -0.82 44.51 18.80
C GLY A 532 -1.49 45.77 18.23
N SER A 533 -1.72 45.80 16.91
CA SER A 533 -2.88 46.37 16.21
C SER A 533 -2.56 46.53 14.72
N PHE A 534 -3.24 45.79 13.85
CA PHE A 534 -3.42 46.03 12.39
C PHE A 534 -2.20 46.46 11.52
N GLU A 535 -0.98 46.35 11.99
CA GLU A 535 0.19 46.87 11.29
C GLU A 535 0.83 45.89 10.31
N ARG A 536 1.44 46.49 9.28
CA ARG A 536 1.90 45.91 8.01
C ARG A 536 2.61 44.57 8.17
N THR A 537 2.04 43.54 7.56
CA THR A 537 2.71 42.26 7.34
C THR A 537 3.85 42.44 6.34
N THR A 538 5.09 42.20 6.76
CA THR A 538 6.22 42.12 5.83
C THR A 538 6.27 40.70 5.29
N ILE A 539 6.33 40.56 3.97
CA ILE A 539 6.39 39.27 3.28
C ILE A 539 7.84 39.05 2.87
N ILE A 540 8.51 38.08 3.49
CA ILE A 540 9.91 37.72 3.21
C ILE A 540 9.98 36.21 2.90
N PRO A 541 9.78 35.80 1.63
CA PRO A 541 9.83 34.40 1.27
C PRO A 541 11.21 33.82 1.57
N LYS A 542 11.25 32.62 2.17
CA LYS A 542 12.51 31.90 2.39
C LYS A 542 13.10 31.47 1.05
N ASP A 543 14.40 31.62 0.88
CA ASP A 543 15.06 31.14 -0.33
C ASP A 543 15.21 29.62 -0.32
N TRP A 544 14.66 28.98 -1.34
CA TRP A 544 14.82 27.55 -1.57
C TRP A 544 16.13 27.29 -2.28
N ILE A 545 16.97 26.43 -1.71
CA ILE A 545 18.28 26.08 -2.27
C ILE A 545 18.26 24.73 -3.02
N CYS A 546 17.17 23.96 -2.88
CA CYS A 546 16.93 22.69 -3.55
C CYS A 546 16.59 22.87 -5.06
N LEU A 547 17.36 23.68 -5.79
CA LEU A 547 17.09 24.03 -7.19
C LEU A 547 17.20 22.81 -8.16
N GLY A 548 17.77 21.70 -7.68
CA GLY A 548 17.83 20.42 -8.39
C GLY A 548 16.57 19.55 -8.27
N LEU A 549 15.51 20.04 -7.62
CA LEU A 549 14.29 19.28 -7.38
C LEU A 549 13.59 18.89 -8.69
N LYS A 550 13.34 17.59 -8.86
CA LYS A 550 12.68 16.99 -10.03
C LYS A 550 11.25 16.58 -9.75
N LYS A 551 10.97 16.12 -8.53
CA LYS A 551 9.62 15.78 -8.08
C LYS A 551 9.29 16.56 -6.81
N PHE A 552 8.19 17.29 -6.85
CA PHE A 552 7.66 18.03 -5.72
C PHE A 552 6.18 17.67 -5.55
N SER A 553 5.85 17.08 -4.41
CA SER A 553 4.49 16.62 -4.10
C SER A 553 4.08 17.11 -2.71
N VAL A 554 3.26 18.15 -2.64
CA VAL A 554 2.80 18.76 -1.37
C VAL A 554 1.41 19.36 -1.53
N TYR A 555 0.55 19.20 -0.53
CA TYR A 555 -0.72 19.94 -0.53
C TYR A 555 -0.54 21.35 0.03
N ILE A 556 -0.88 22.37 -0.76
CA ILE A 556 -0.84 23.78 -0.30
C ILE A 556 -2.19 24.16 0.29
N TYR A 557 -2.20 24.64 1.54
CA TYR A 557 -3.43 24.99 2.27
C TYR A 557 -3.34 26.35 2.98
N ALA A 558 -4.42 26.72 3.67
CA ALA A 558 -4.57 28.01 4.35
C ALA A 558 -4.61 29.19 3.37
N LEU A 559 -5.28 29.00 2.24
CA LEU A 559 -5.52 30.02 1.21
C LEU A 559 -6.95 30.60 1.30
N GLU A 560 -7.79 30.03 2.16
CA GLU A 560 -9.11 30.53 2.45
C GLU A 560 -9.01 31.98 2.98
N ASP A 561 -9.78 32.88 2.37
CA ASP A 561 -9.82 34.32 2.70
C ASP A 561 -8.50 35.08 2.51
N LYS A 562 -7.50 34.47 1.84
CA LYS A 562 -6.23 35.14 1.51
C LYS A 562 -6.35 35.93 0.20
N PRO A 563 -5.63 37.06 0.06
CA PRO A 563 -5.62 37.82 -1.19
C PRO A 563 -5.05 37.03 -2.36
N ASP A 564 -5.57 37.24 -3.57
CA ASP A 564 -5.09 36.64 -4.83
C ASP A 564 -3.57 36.78 -5.04
N GLU A 565 -2.96 37.83 -4.48
CA GLU A 565 -1.52 38.06 -4.53
C GLU A 565 -0.71 36.91 -3.91
N TRP A 566 -1.25 36.20 -2.91
CA TRP A 566 -0.58 35.06 -2.29
C TRP A 566 -0.37 33.93 -3.28
N HIS A 567 -1.35 33.66 -4.14
CA HIS A 567 -1.21 32.69 -5.23
C HIS A 567 -0.03 33.07 -6.13
N ARG A 568 0.07 34.35 -6.51
CA ARG A 568 1.16 34.84 -7.35
C ARG A 568 2.53 34.67 -6.70
N LEU A 569 2.64 35.00 -5.42
CA LEU A 569 3.90 34.89 -4.65
C LEU A 569 4.32 33.42 -4.50
N ILE A 570 3.39 32.52 -4.21
CA ILE A 570 3.65 31.07 -4.16
C ILE A 570 4.12 30.56 -5.53
N TRP A 571 3.47 30.97 -6.62
CA TRP A 571 3.90 30.60 -7.96
C TRP A 571 5.27 31.16 -8.34
N GLN A 572 5.59 32.38 -7.91
CA GLN A 572 6.94 32.93 -8.07
C GLN A 572 7.97 32.08 -7.35
N GLN A 573 7.69 31.61 -6.14
CA GLN A 573 8.60 30.73 -5.42
C GLN A 573 8.80 29.39 -6.16
N PHE A 574 7.74 28.79 -6.68
CA PHE A 574 7.81 27.54 -7.45
C PHE A 574 8.56 27.72 -8.77
N SER A 575 8.50 28.91 -9.38
CA SER A 575 9.21 29.21 -10.63
C SER A 575 10.73 29.10 -10.52
N LYS A 576 11.28 29.14 -9.30
CA LYS A 576 12.72 28.91 -9.03
C LYS A 576 13.14 27.45 -9.27
N LEU A 577 12.21 26.50 -9.27
CA LEU A 577 12.47 25.05 -9.40
C LEU A 577 12.54 24.60 -10.87
N GLU A 578 13.43 25.17 -11.68
CA GLU A 578 13.47 24.96 -13.14
C GLU A 578 13.69 23.51 -13.60
N LYS A 579 14.20 22.64 -12.73
CA LYS A 579 14.43 21.21 -12.99
C LYS A 579 13.23 20.33 -12.71
N LEU A 580 12.10 20.91 -12.30
CA LEU A 580 10.91 20.16 -11.92
C LEU A 580 10.30 19.43 -13.13
N GLU A 581 10.20 18.11 -13.02
CA GLU A 581 9.62 17.19 -13.99
C GLU A 581 8.19 16.77 -13.57
N ILE A 582 7.95 16.67 -12.26
CA ILE A 582 6.66 16.29 -11.68
C ILE A 582 6.28 17.30 -10.59
N LEU A 583 5.16 17.98 -10.79
CA LEU A 583 4.52 18.84 -9.79
C LEU A 583 3.18 18.23 -9.37
N ASP A 584 3.04 17.89 -8.10
CA ASP A 584 1.80 17.41 -7.51
C ASP A 584 1.41 18.30 -6.33
N ILE A 585 0.31 19.04 -6.49
CA ILE A 585 -0.24 19.92 -5.46
C ILE A 585 -1.56 19.39 -4.89
N GLY A 586 -1.93 18.15 -5.23
CA GLY A 586 -3.17 17.52 -4.78
C GLY A 586 -3.09 16.98 -3.35
N THR A 587 -4.23 16.58 -2.81
CA THR A 587 -4.31 15.99 -1.46
C THR A 587 -4.15 14.48 -1.48
N PHE A 588 -3.32 13.95 -0.57
CA PHE A 588 -3.24 12.52 -0.32
C PHE A 588 -4.42 12.07 0.56
N GLY A 589 -5.08 10.98 0.18
CA GLY A 589 -5.86 10.14 1.12
C GLY A 589 -7.19 10.66 1.70
N SER A 590 -7.51 11.96 1.71
CA SER A 590 -8.78 12.43 2.29
C SER A 590 -9.98 12.26 1.35
N VAL A 591 -11.11 11.75 1.87
CA VAL A 591 -12.41 11.67 1.18
C VAL A 591 -13.13 13.04 1.19
N GLU A 592 -12.55 14.04 1.85
CA GLU A 592 -13.19 15.34 1.99
C GLU A 592 -13.52 15.98 0.64
N PRO A 593 -14.71 16.62 0.55
CA PRO A 593 -15.11 17.35 -0.64
C PRO A 593 -14.07 18.44 -0.97
N SER A 594 -13.84 18.65 -2.26
CA SER A 594 -13.14 19.78 -2.91
C SER A 594 -12.63 20.84 -1.90
N ILE A 595 -11.36 20.74 -1.51
CA ILE A 595 -10.76 21.68 -0.57
C ILE A 595 -10.22 22.88 -1.38
N PRO A 596 -10.47 24.13 -0.94
CA PRO A 596 -9.82 25.29 -1.53
C PRO A 596 -8.30 25.13 -1.47
N GLY A 597 -7.65 25.39 -2.60
CA GLY A 597 -6.21 25.23 -2.75
C GLY A 597 -5.67 26.20 -3.78
N LEU A 598 -4.48 25.92 -4.29
CA LEU A 598 -3.80 26.82 -5.21
C LEU A 598 -4.50 26.85 -6.59
N GLU A 599 -4.96 28.02 -6.99
CA GLU A 599 -5.64 28.25 -8.28
C GLU A 599 -4.66 28.23 -9.47
N LEU A 600 -4.89 27.33 -10.42
CA LEU A 600 -4.12 27.20 -11.65
C LEU A 600 -4.75 28.03 -12.79
N ARG A 601 -4.88 29.34 -12.58
CA ARG A 601 -5.35 30.28 -13.61
C ARG A 601 -4.40 31.45 -13.79
N LEU A 602 -4.37 32.02 -14.99
CA LEU A 602 -3.47 33.11 -15.34
C LEU A 602 -3.67 34.37 -14.48
N GLU A 603 -4.91 34.68 -14.10
CA GLU A 603 -5.20 35.83 -13.23
C GLU A 603 -4.61 35.70 -11.81
N PHE A 604 -4.43 34.47 -11.34
CA PHE A 604 -3.79 34.12 -10.07
C PHE A 604 -2.28 33.88 -10.18
N GLY A 605 -1.66 34.19 -11.33
CA GLY A 605 -0.21 34.16 -11.49
C GLY A 605 0.37 32.85 -11.99
N LEU A 606 -0.44 31.95 -12.54
CA LEU A 606 0.05 30.71 -13.18
C LEU A 606 1.20 30.97 -14.17
N ASN A 607 1.19 32.14 -14.83
CA ASN A 607 2.23 32.56 -15.77
C ASN A 607 3.64 32.65 -15.17
N ALA A 608 3.76 32.80 -13.85
CA ALA A 608 5.05 32.77 -13.17
C ALA A 608 5.78 31.43 -13.38
N LEU A 609 5.07 30.33 -13.57
CA LEU A 609 5.63 28.99 -13.83
C LEU A 609 6.18 28.80 -15.26
N SER A 610 6.32 29.88 -16.04
CA SER A 610 6.82 29.80 -17.43
C SER A 610 8.25 29.25 -17.54
N SER A 611 9.05 29.29 -16.47
CA SER A 611 10.42 28.76 -16.40
C SER A 611 10.47 27.22 -16.34
N LEU A 612 9.38 26.54 -15.96
CA LEU A 612 9.33 25.08 -15.76
C LEU A 612 9.29 24.30 -17.08
N LYS A 613 10.32 24.43 -17.92
CA LYS A 613 10.38 23.82 -19.26
C LYS A 613 10.50 22.30 -19.24
N GLN A 614 10.89 21.73 -18.09
CA GLN A 614 11.05 20.29 -17.90
C GLN A 614 9.79 19.60 -17.38
N LEU A 615 8.73 20.36 -17.06
CA LEU A 615 7.53 19.80 -16.47
C LEU A 615 6.86 18.80 -17.42
N GLU A 616 6.79 17.54 -16.99
CA GLU A 616 6.16 16.44 -17.74
C GLU A 616 4.81 16.05 -17.15
N THR A 617 4.66 16.16 -15.83
CA THR A 617 3.45 15.75 -15.11
C THR A 617 2.99 16.85 -14.17
N LEU A 618 1.71 17.24 -14.29
CA LEU A 618 1.04 18.14 -13.36
C LEU A 618 -0.14 17.42 -12.70
N ARG A 619 -0.20 17.40 -11.38
CA ARG A 619 -1.28 16.80 -10.60
C ARG A 619 -1.84 17.80 -9.59
N PHE A 620 -3.16 17.85 -9.49
CA PHE A 620 -3.92 18.68 -8.55
C PHE A 620 -5.21 17.94 -8.17
N ASN A 621 -5.08 16.63 -7.94
CA ASN A 621 -6.20 15.79 -7.57
C ASN A 621 -6.92 16.36 -6.34
N LYS A 622 -8.25 16.34 -6.39
CA LYS A 622 -9.16 16.84 -5.34
C LYS A 622 -9.14 18.36 -5.09
N LEU A 623 -8.32 19.13 -5.81
CA LEU A 623 -8.47 20.58 -5.83
C LEU A 623 -9.64 20.97 -6.74
N ARG A 624 -10.44 21.93 -6.29
CA ARG A 624 -11.37 22.61 -7.18
C ARG A 624 -10.60 23.56 -8.06
N GLN A 625 -10.85 23.51 -9.37
CA GLN A 625 -10.25 24.40 -10.33
C GLN A 625 -11.34 24.94 -11.25
N GLU A 626 -11.13 26.17 -11.72
CA GLU A 626 -12.04 26.86 -12.63
C GLU A 626 -11.27 27.33 -13.87
N MET A 627 -10.52 26.42 -14.51
CA MET A 627 -9.67 26.76 -15.64
C MET A 627 -10.46 27.20 -16.86
N SER A 628 -9.91 28.18 -17.58
CA SER A 628 -10.37 28.60 -18.89
C SER A 628 -9.57 27.93 -20.00
N GLU A 629 -10.05 28.05 -21.24
CA GLU A 629 -9.31 27.63 -22.42
C GLU A 629 -7.97 28.37 -22.56
N GLN A 630 -7.92 29.64 -22.14
CA GLN A 630 -6.69 30.44 -22.18
C GLN A 630 -5.60 29.86 -21.26
N ASP A 631 -5.99 29.35 -20.09
CA ASP A 631 -5.08 28.73 -19.13
C ASP A 631 -4.45 27.46 -19.75
N ILE A 632 -5.27 26.58 -20.32
CA ILE A 632 -4.81 25.34 -21.00
C ILE A 632 -3.89 25.66 -22.19
N GLN A 633 -4.27 26.63 -23.03
CA GLN A 633 -3.45 27.06 -24.16
C GLN A 633 -2.12 27.69 -23.73
N TRP A 634 -2.10 28.37 -22.59
CA TRP A 634 -0.86 28.85 -21.99
C TRP A 634 0.00 27.68 -21.50
N MET A 635 -0.57 26.72 -20.75
CA MET A 635 0.15 25.55 -20.23
C MET A 635 0.85 24.78 -21.36
N LEU A 636 0.12 24.46 -22.44
CA LEU A 636 0.63 23.73 -23.59
C LEU A 636 1.77 24.45 -24.34
N ARG A 637 1.74 25.79 -24.37
CA ARG A 637 2.82 26.60 -24.98
C ARG A 637 4.02 26.76 -24.06
N SER A 638 3.77 26.93 -22.77
CA SER A 638 4.81 27.21 -21.78
C SER A 638 5.58 25.95 -21.38
N TRP A 639 4.93 24.78 -21.37
CA TRP A 639 5.49 23.50 -20.94
C TRP A 639 5.50 22.48 -22.09
N PRO A 640 6.48 22.57 -23.01
CA PRO A 640 6.53 21.76 -24.22
C PRO A 640 6.73 20.26 -23.95
N ARG A 641 7.12 19.86 -22.74
CA ARG A 641 7.30 18.46 -22.33
C ARG A 641 6.12 17.89 -21.55
N LEU A 642 5.03 18.64 -21.38
CA LEU A 642 3.86 18.19 -20.63
C LEU A 642 3.26 16.95 -21.32
N LYS A 643 3.26 15.83 -20.60
CA LYS A 643 2.74 14.52 -21.06
C LYS A 643 1.50 14.09 -20.31
N MET A 644 1.35 14.52 -19.05
CA MET A 644 0.26 14.07 -18.18
C MET A 644 -0.30 15.20 -17.32
N VAL A 645 -1.62 15.26 -17.25
CA VAL A 645 -2.37 16.13 -16.34
C VAL A 645 -3.34 15.27 -15.53
N SER A 646 -3.37 15.44 -14.22
CA SER A 646 -4.30 14.73 -13.33
C SER A 646 -5.02 15.69 -12.39
N GLY A 647 -6.33 15.55 -12.30
CA GLY A 647 -7.19 16.44 -11.52
C GLY A 647 -8.32 17.03 -12.36
N ARG A 648 -9.32 17.60 -11.69
CA ARG A 648 -10.49 18.17 -12.34
C ARG A 648 -10.18 19.60 -12.79
N LEU A 649 -10.26 19.86 -14.10
CA LEU A 649 -9.94 21.18 -14.68
C LEU A 649 -11.03 22.23 -14.41
N GLN A 650 -12.28 21.78 -14.32
CA GLN A 650 -13.46 22.63 -14.18
C GLN A 650 -14.60 21.87 -13.47
N THR A 651 -15.32 22.56 -12.60
CA THR A 651 -16.59 22.15 -11.98
C THR A 651 -17.71 21.89 -13.01
N ASP A 652 -17.92 22.76 -14.00
CA ASP A 652 -18.85 22.53 -15.11
C ASP A 652 -18.38 21.35 -15.99
N LYS A 653 -19.22 20.32 -16.11
CA LYS A 653 -18.86 19.07 -16.81
C LYS A 653 -18.64 19.30 -18.30
N ALA A 654 -19.43 20.17 -18.94
CA ALA A 654 -19.34 20.41 -20.37
C ALA A 654 -18.04 21.15 -20.73
N GLN A 655 -17.72 22.20 -19.98
CA GLN A 655 -16.46 22.93 -20.10
C GLN A 655 -15.28 22.02 -19.75
N CYS A 656 -15.36 21.20 -18.70
CA CYS A 656 -14.29 20.25 -18.36
C CYS A 656 -13.98 19.32 -19.55
N ARG A 657 -15.00 18.66 -20.13
CA ARG A 657 -14.83 17.80 -21.33
C ARG A 657 -14.20 18.55 -22.50
N ARG A 658 -14.58 19.82 -22.71
CA ARG A 658 -14.00 20.67 -23.75
C ARG A 658 -12.51 20.92 -23.52
N LEU A 659 -12.10 21.26 -22.29
CA LEU A 659 -10.69 21.47 -21.94
C LEU A 659 -9.87 20.18 -22.03
N GLU A 660 -10.45 19.06 -21.61
CA GLU A 660 -9.84 17.73 -21.73
C GLU A 660 -9.58 17.35 -23.20
N SER A 661 -10.49 17.69 -24.12
CA SER A 661 -10.29 17.47 -25.56
C SER A 661 -9.04 18.20 -26.08
N ILE A 662 -8.87 19.47 -25.69
CA ILE A 662 -7.73 20.30 -26.12
C ILE A 662 -6.40 19.66 -25.68
N LEU A 663 -6.34 19.11 -24.47
CA LEU A 663 -5.16 18.39 -23.96
C LEU A 663 -4.91 17.08 -24.73
N ARG A 664 -5.94 16.26 -24.96
CA ARG A 664 -5.84 15.00 -25.70
C ARG A 664 -5.40 15.21 -27.15
N GLU A 665 -5.89 16.26 -27.82
CA GLU A 665 -5.48 16.65 -29.18
C GLU A 665 -3.99 16.98 -29.29
N ARG A 666 -3.34 17.37 -28.18
CA ARG A 666 -1.89 17.59 -28.10
C ARG A 666 -1.11 16.39 -27.57
N GLY A 667 -1.75 15.23 -27.40
CA GLY A 667 -1.12 14.01 -26.90
C GLY A 667 -0.88 13.99 -25.39
N VAL A 668 -1.50 14.91 -24.63
CA VAL A 668 -1.42 14.90 -23.17
C VAL A 668 -2.40 13.89 -22.61
N LYS A 669 -1.90 12.97 -21.78
CA LYS A 669 -2.70 11.97 -21.07
C LYS A 669 -3.43 12.61 -19.89
N LEU A 670 -4.66 12.16 -19.65
CA LEU A 670 -5.47 12.59 -18.52
C LEU A 670 -5.64 11.41 -17.55
N GLU A 671 -5.27 11.62 -16.29
CA GLU A 671 -5.42 10.62 -15.21
C GLU A 671 -6.51 11.13 -14.25
N ASN A 672 -7.49 10.28 -13.91
CA ASN A 672 -8.70 10.62 -13.13
C ASN A 672 -9.68 11.57 -13.83
N SER A 673 -9.81 11.49 -15.16
CA SER A 673 -10.82 12.23 -15.92
C SER A 673 -12.23 11.76 -15.55
N LEU A 674 -13.16 12.71 -15.43
CA LEU A 674 -14.59 12.44 -15.20
C LEU A 674 -15.20 11.51 -16.27
N THR A 675 -14.59 11.39 -17.46
CA THR A 675 -15.12 10.59 -18.57
C THR A 675 -14.84 9.10 -18.45
N ASP A 676 -13.80 8.69 -17.73
CA ASP A 676 -13.36 7.29 -17.75
C ASP A 676 -14.03 6.41 -16.67
N GLY A 677 -14.68 7.02 -15.67
CA GLY A 677 -15.26 6.29 -14.53
C GLY A 677 -16.75 5.90 -14.64
N HIS A 678 -17.56 6.62 -15.44
CA HIS A 678 -19.03 6.43 -15.41
C HIS A 678 -19.71 6.15 -16.76
N GLU A 679 -19.11 6.48 -17.91
CA GLU A 679 -19.76 6.30 -19.23
C GLU A 679 -19.24 5.09 -20.02
N LYS A 680 -18.19 4.39 -19.56
CA LYS A 680 -17.59 3.22 -20.25
C LYS A 680 -17.79 1.87 -19.55
N MET A 681 -18.82 1.72 -18.71
CA MET A 681 -19.39 0.40 -18.45
C MET A 681 -20.55 0.14 -19.43
N GLU A 682 -20.24 0.00 -20.73
CA GLU A 682 -21.08 -0.83 -21.60
C GLU A 682 -20.72 -2.31 -21.40
N PRO A 683 -21.70 -3.23 -21.54
CA PRO A 683 -21.62 -4.54 -20.91
C PRO A 683 -20.67 -5.46 -21.69
N LEU A 684 -19.54 -5.80 -21.07
CA LEU A 684 -18.74 -6.98 -21.42
C LEU A 684 -19.59 -8.24 -21.16
N LYS A 685 -20.40 -8.63 -22.14
CA LYS A 685 -21.29 -9.80 -22.11
C LYS A 685 -20.61 -11.14 -22.40
N GLU A 686 -19.30 -11.22 -22.64
CA GLU A 686 -18.66 -12.44 -23.18
C GLU A 686 -17.49 -13.05 -22.38
N LEU A 687 -17.41 -12.84 -21.06
CA LEU A 687 -16.40 -13.53 -20.23
C LEU A 687 -17.00 -14.03 -18.90
N LYS A 688 -18.00 -14.91 -18.99
CA LYS A 688 -18.75 -15.39 -17.82
C LYS A 688 -18.92 -16.91 -17.79
N TRP A 689 -17.85 -17.68 -17.94
CA TRP A 689 -17.89 -19.13 -17.69
C TRP A 689 -16.63 -19.63 -16.98
N CYS A 690 -16.88 -20.47 -15.95
CA CYS A 690 -15.96 -21.39 -15.26
C CYS A 690 -15.34 -20.93 -13.92
N PHE A 691 -16.06 -21.16 -12.80
CA PHE A 691 -15.51 -21.73 -11.56
C PHE A 691 -16.65 -22.40 -10.77
N GLY A 692 -16.72 -23.73 -10.82
CA GLY A 692 -17.68 -24.54 -10.06
C GLY A 692 -17.01 -25.84 -9.59
N ASN A 693 -17.32 -26.21 -8.35
CA ASN A 693 -16.95 -27.43 -7.60
C ASN A 693 -15.76 -27.34 -6.65
N MET A 694 -16.05 -27.19 -5.34
CA MET A 694 -15.36 -27.91 -4.25
C MET A 694 -16.21 -27.90 -2.96
N ASN A 695 -16.11 -29.00 -2.21
CA ASN A 695 -17.05 -29.47 -1.19
C ASN A 695 -16.82 -28.83 0.20
N ILE A 696 -17.89 -28.74 1.00
CA ILE A 696 -17.95 -28.10 2.33
C ILE A 696 -17.72 -29.18 3.39
N ASP A 697 -16.54 -29.23 4.01
CA ASP A 697 -16.41 -29.87 5.35
C ASP A 697 -15.16 -29.46 6.17
N SER A 698 -14.35 -28.49 5.74
CA SER A 698 -13.16 -28.05 6.51
C SER A 698 -13.19 -26.59 6.95
N ARG A 699 -14.38 -25.99 7.07
CA ARG A 699 -14.54 -24.54 7.27
C ARG A 699 -14.39 -24.08 8.73
N ASP A 700 -14.61 -24.97 9.71
CA ASP A 700 -14.56 -24.62 11.13
C ASP A 700 -13.15 -24.59 11.73
N GLU A 701 -12.18 -25.33 11.17
CA GLU A 701 -10.76 -25.22 11.57
C GLU A 701 -10.08 -23.94 11.05
N TYR A 702 -10.57 -23.41 9.92
CA TYR A 702 -10.03 -22.17 9.33
C TYR A 702 -10.33 -20.92 10.18
N TYR A 703 -11.40 -20.93 10.97
CA TYR A 703 -11.79 -19.78 11.81
C TYR A 703 -11.17 -19.78 13.21
N ARG A 704 -10.80 -20.94 13.78
CA ARG A 704 -10.11 -21.00 15.08
C ARG A 704 -8.68 -20.46 15.02
N TYR A 705 -8.01 -20.53 13.88
CA TYR A 705 -6.60 -20.14 13.76
C TYR A 705 -6.38 -18.62 13.51
N LYS A 706 -7.42 -17.89 13.08
CA LYS A 706 -7.25 -16.51 12.56
C LYS A 706 -7.47 -15.39 13.59
N THR A 707 -8.04 -15.68 14.77
CA THR A 707 -8.34 -14.65 15.77
C THR A 707 -7.24 -14.39 16.78
N GLY A 708 -6.16 -15.19 16.85
CA GLY A 708 -4.97 -14.87 17.65
C GLY A 708 -5.18 -14.62 19.15
N LEU A 709 -6.39 -14.82 19.67
CA LEU A 709 -6.71 -14.75 21.09
C LEU A 709 -6.45 -16.13 21.69
N TRP A 710 -5.21 -16.35 22.11
CA TRP A 710 -4.92 -17.32 23.16
C TRP A 710 -5.31 -16.64 24.47
N TRP A 711 -6.49 -16.97 25.00
CA TRP A 711 -6.69 -16.81 26.43
C TRP A 711 -5.89 -17.94 27.07
N PHE A 712 -4.83 -17.58 27.81
CA PHE A 712 -4.36 -18.42 28.88
C PHE A 712 -5.46 -18.39 29.93
N ASP A 713 -6.20 -19.48 30.07
CA ASP A 713 -6.81 -19.80 31.36
C ASP A 713 -5.62 -20.10 32.29
N ILE A 714 -5.22 -19.09 33.07
CA ILE A 714 -4.61 -19.32 34.37
C ILE A 714 -5.78 -19.82 35.20
N GLU A 715 -5.92 -21.14 35.33
CA GLU A 715 -6.69 -21.71 36.43
C GLU A 715 -5.94 -21.31 37.70
N ASP A 716 -6.48 -20.30 38.38
CA ASP A 716 -6.25 -20.07 39.80
C ASP A 716 -6.75 -21.32 40.53
N ASP A 717 -5.82 -22.18 40.94
CA ASP A 717 -6.02 -23.15 42.01
C ASP A 717 -6.24 -22.35 43.32
N GLU A 718 -7.48 -21.91 43.54
CA GLU A 718 -7.96 -21.55 44.88
C GLU A 718 -8.56 -22.80 45.54
N ASP A 719 -7.98 -23.10 46.70
CA ASP A 719 -8.35 -24.14 47.65
C ASP A 719 -9.86 -24.15 47.95
N ASP A 720 -10.55 -25.22 47.56
CA ASP A 720 -11.86 -25.57 48.12
C ASP A 720 -11.69 -26.79 49.03
N GLU A 721 -11.59 -26.49 50.33
CA GLU A 721 -11.72 -27.44 51.44
C GLU A 721 -13.12 -28.08 51.39
N GLY A 722 -13.21 -29.41 51.36
CA GLY A 722 -14.52 -30.06 51.44
C GLY A 722 -14.55 -31.58 51.38
N ASP A 723 -14.19 -32.21 52.49
CA ASP A 723 -14.72 -33.46 53.03
C ASP A 723 -15.09 -34.59 52.06
N GLY A 724 -14.21 -35.59 52.00
CA GLY A 724 -14.44 -36.87 51.32
C GLY A 724 -13.66 -37.99 51.98
N ASP A 725 -14.06 -38.32 53.20
CA ASP A 725 -13.79 -39.53 53.97
C ASP A 725 -13.73 -40.79 53.09
N ASP A 726 -12.59 -41.48 53.06
CA ASP A 726 -12.48 -42.93 52.91
C ASP A 726 -11.01 -43.35 53.09
N GLY A 727 -10.74 -43.93 54.26
CA GLY A 727 -9.43 -44.38 54.66
C GLY A 727 -8.94 -45.60 53.89
N ASN A 728 -7.62 -45.80 53.88
CA ASN A 728 -7.03 -47.09 54.17
C ASN A 728 -5.51 -46.96 54.39
N ASP A 729 -5.11 -47.27 55.63
CA ASP A 729 -3.95 -48.05 56.06
C ASP A 729 -2.72 -48.19 55.13
N GLY A 730 -1.54 -47.88 55.69
CA GLY A 730 -0.35 -48.66 55.37
C GLY A 730 1.01 -47.98 55.53
N ASP A 731 1.64 -48.24 56.66
CA ASP A 731 3.08 -48.48 56.86
C ASP A 731 4.12 -47.35 56.66
N ASP A 732 4.62 -46.92 57.82
CA ASP A 732 6.00 -47.13 58.30
C ASP A 732 7.18 -46.78 57.38
N GLY A 733 8.02 -45.83 57.83
CA GLY A 733 9.36 -45.73 57.24
C GLY A 733 10.27 -44.55 57.60
N ASN A 734 10.44 -44.26 58.89
CA ASN A 734 11.77 -44.05 59.52
C ASN A 734 12.69 -42.91 59.04
N ASP A 735 12.71 -41.84 59.84
CA ASP A 735 13.84 -41.20 60.54
C ASP A 735 15.28 -41.22 59.98
N GLY A 736 15.85 -40.00 59.99
CA GLY A 736 17.27 -39.65 60.00
C GLY A 736 17.47 -38.36 59.17
N ASP A 737 17.94 -37.23 59.67
CA ASP A 737 19.08 -37.02 60.55
C ASP A 737 19.16 -35.53 60.90
N ASP A 738 19.68 -35.25 62.09
CA ASP A 738 19.80 -33.94 62.74
C ASP A 738 20.94 -33.09 62.17
N GLY A 739 20.91 -31.76 62.40
CA GLY A 739 22.10 -30.92 62.18
C GLY A 739 21.95 -29.40 62.34
N ASP A 740 22.01 -28.94 63.59
CA ASP A 740 22.67 -27.72 64.10
C ASP A 740 22.22 -26.30 63.68
N ASP A 741 21.52 -25.66 64.62
CA ASP A 741 21.93 -24.51 65.44
C ASP A 741 22.88 -23.44 64.86
N GLY A 742 22.37 -22.19 64.84
CA GLY A 742 23.14 -20.99 64.52
C GLY A 742 22.38 -19.72 64.91
N ASP A 743 22.28 -19.51 66.21
CA ASP A 743 21.60 -18.46 66.95
C ASP A 743 22.34 -17.08 66.91
N ASN A 744 21.56 -16.03 67.21
CA ASN A 744 21.92 -14.67 67.68
C ASN A 744 22.12 -13.49 66.71
N GLY A 745 21.14 -12.57 66.81
CA GLY A 745 21.36 -11.17 67.23
C GLY A 745 21.69 -10.17 66.11
N ASP A 746 21.37 -8.89 66.23
CA ASP A 746 20.77 -8.10 67.30
C ASP A 746 20.41 -6.74 66.69
N ASP A 747 19.58 -6.01 67.42
CA ASP A 747 18.79 -4.85 67.08
C ASP A 747 19.54 -3.55 66.71
N GLY A 748 18.78 -2.63 66.12
CA GLY A 748 18.85 -1.20 66.43
C GLY A 748 19.22 -0.29 65.26
N ASP A 749 18.76 0.95 65.19
CA ASP A 749 17.74 1.69 65.95
C ASP A 749 17.59 3.04 65.19
N ASP A 750 16.49 3.71 65.47
CA ASP A 750 16.00 4.97 64.91
C ASP A 750 16.93 6.20 65.11
N GLY A 751 16.63 7.30 64.39
CA GLY A 751 17.10 8.64 64.75
C GLY A 751 17.27 9.57 63.53
N ASP A 752 16.29 10.35 63.07
CA ASP A 752 15.66 11.55 63.67
C ASP A 752 16.28 12.88 63.18
N ASP A 753 15.46 13.92 63.26
CA ASP A 753 15.35 15.14 62.46
C ASP A 753 16.51 16.17 62.53
N GLY A 754 16.53 17.07 61.53
CA GLY A 754 17.40 18.25 61.54
C GLY A 754 17.01 19.35 60.54
N TYR A 755 16.18 20.28 61.00
CA TYR A 755 15.89 21.59 60.41
C TYR A 755 17.15 22.42 60.08
N ASN A 756 17.11 23.22 59.01
CA ASN A 756 17.72 24.55 59.02
C ASN A 756 17.13 25.52 57.96
N GLU A 757 16.62 26.65 58.45
CA GLU A 757 16.28 27.86 57.70
C GLU A 757 17.47 28.84 57.63
N GLY A 758 17.46 29.73 56.62
CA GLY A 758 18.22 30.99 56.54
C GLY A 758 19.40 30.91 55.56
N ASP A 759 19.57 31.75 54.53
CA ASP A 759 19.54 33.21 54.58
C ASP A 759 19.55 33.84 53.17
N LYS A 760 19.13 35.11 53.11
CA LYS A 760 19.07 35.99 51.93
C LYS A 760 20.39 36.74 51.70
N ALA A 761 20.84 36.85 50.44
CA ALA A 761 21.48 38.04 49.84
C ALA A 761 21.71 37.77 48.34
N ASN A 762 21.05 38.44 47.41
CA ASN A 762 21.36 39.78 46.88
C ASN A 762 22.58 39.76 45.94
N GLU A 763 22.36 39.59 44.63
CA GLU A 763 23.23 40.18 43.60
C GLU A 763 22.42 40.51 42.34
N ARG A 764 22.56 41.77 41.93
CA ARG A 764 21.94 42.47 40.81
C ARG A 764 23.07 42.80 39.83
N ASN A 765 22.72 42.91 38.55
CA ASN A 765 23.44 43.58 37.46
C ASN A 765 24.72 42.85 37.00
N GLU A 766 25.12 42.82 35.74
CA GLU A 766 24.85 43.64 34.54
C GLU A 766 25.52 42.89 33.37
N ASN A 767 24.96 42.93 32.16
CA ASN A 767 25.64 43.31 30.91
C ASN A 767 24.85 42.90 29.67
N ASP A 768 24.22 43.93 29.11
CA ASP A 768 23.92 44.11 27.68
C ASP A 768 25.21 44.46 26.89
N GLU A 769 25.05 44.56 25.57
CA GLU A 769 25.94 45.05 24.49
C GLU A 769 26.73 43.94 23.76
N GLU A 770 26.62 43.72 22.43
CA GLU A 770 26.16 44.54 21.28
C GLU A 770 25.21 43.78 20.33
#